data_AF-A0A2N0PEC2-F1
#
_entry.id   AF-A0A2N0PEC2-F1
#
_cell.length_a   1.000
_cell.length_b   1.000
_cell.length_c   1.000
_cell.angle_alpha   90.00
_cell.angle_beta   90.00
_cell.angle_gamma   90.00
#
_symmetry.space_group_name_H-M   'P 1'
#
loop_
_entity.id
_entity.type
_entity.pdbx_description
1 polymer ?
#
loop_
_entity_poly.entity_id
_entity_poly.type
_entity_poly.pdbx_seq_one_letter_code
_entity_poly.pdbx_strand_id
1 'polypeptide(L)'
;MTNKSYILASNDNDILHILEVINKDENDRTSLIDHPVLIGSRAAKWHIPLFRDPNDWDLIATISQSISFINIVIKSNAIFKYIKLIYYPGSGLKIVGKCIESFSFTGRNHGNPILFNIELVSDKVDFRKMNPNKKIDDLYDTDEDDDDDDDGNNNEDISIFESFEDTKPKTSSLMILELCHDIKDKIMFPLISSFLCIVAPLKILEALKSSHINYPSNFQKNITDLHTLRVSLGYNITQSFCSPQRDEPIEFMLKTRIMETEIIQKAEVDLFMTNNEEFFDHNNELSVQRRIPHNDIHELVKYGEHPIYESLKIDKSKALIEKSLFEKIDYQTKLNCVKEEAMTIALERYLIPMVSKNQETSYNLALARICTTLSKGLFCQFAIDNYPKLLNLDKDLLSIAYDIIDKYPLVEQKKQLSSMFDPETQIIFETIKPYTKEILSFDEIHFYDGRVNRTGIEITSPVDRYVSITAIVTTLYMTSEKRNNYWSASVVILPSDELEAVSNIDYESDDESGAFDDPLNIHPYYNLDGKKYIKLTSKNVFTFNSYKDRMIIRAKSADYVANKLKIPDVNGDLLFKYVLCYLNPSFESFNKIPPLGHHMDKLIAEENISNIAATQHPWYSAWIYALKNKQLKAFHRK
;
A
#
# COMPACT_ATOMS: atom_id res chain seq x y z
N MET A 1 -4.50 22.95 6.79
CA MET A 1 -3.06 22.65 6.68
C MET A 1 -2.96 21.29 6.02
N THR A 2 -2.24 21.21 4.91
CA THR A 2 -2.01 19.94 4.20
C THR A 2 -1.15 19.03 5.07
N ASN A 3 -1.64 17.84 5.42
CA ASN A 3 -0.88 16.84 6.18
C ASN A 3 0.19 16.12 5.33
N LYS A 4 0.49 16.62 4.14
CA LYS A 4 1.45 16.00 3.21
C LYS A 4 2.85 16.05 3.81
N SER A 5 3.61 14.96 3.75
CA SER A 5 5.03 15.02 4.13
C SER A 5 5.87 15.62 2.99
N TYR A 6 6.98 16.25 3.35
CA TYR A 6 7.84 16.99 2.43
C TYR A 6 9.24 16.37 2.43
N ILE A 7 9.77 16.02 1.25
CA ILE A 7 11.17 15.64 1.12
C ILE A 7 11.98 16.93 1.04
N LEU A 8 12.78 17.20 2.06
CA LEU A 8 13.60 18.41 2.16
C LEU A 8 14.92 18.28 1.38
N ALA A 9 15.49 17.09 1.37
CA ALA A 9 16.72 16.77 0.64
C ALA A 9 16.79 15.27 0.32
N SER A 10 17.51 14.91 -0.75
CA SER A 10 17.61 13.52 -1.26
C SER A 10 19.05 13.04 -1.53
N ASN A 11 20.06 13.80 -1.11
CA ASN A 11 21.46 13.40 -1.10
C ASN A 11 22.12 13.79 0.22
N ASP A 12 23.27 13.20 0.52
CA ASP A 12 23.98 13.35 1.78
C ASP A 12 24.52 14.76 2.02
N ASN A 13 25.01 15.46 0.98
CA ASN A 13 25.53 16.83 1.11
C ASN A 13 24.43 17.82 1.50
N ASP A 14 23.30 17.82 0.80
CA ASP A 14 22.18 18.73 1.08
C ASP A 14 21.58 18.45 2.46
N ILE A 15 21.50 17.16 2.84
CA ILE A 15 21.04 16.78 4.18
C ILE A 15 22.01 17.30 5.24
N LEU A 16 23.32 17.13 5.08
CA LEU A 16 24.31 17.65 6.01
C LEU A 16 24.20 19.17 6.14
N HIS A 17 24.06 19.89 5.01
CA HIS A 17 23.89 21.34 5.01
C HIS A 17 22.66 21.77 5.83
N ILE A 18 21.49 21.18 5.57
CA ILE A 18 20.26 21.49 6.33
C ILE A 18 20.43 21.20 7.82
N LEU A 19 21.02 20.05 8.16
CA LEU A 19 21.26 19.67 9.56
C LEU A 19 22.25 20.63 10.24
N GLU A 20 23.29 21.09 9.55
CA GLU A 20 24.27 22.04 10.08
C GLU A 20 23.64 23.40 10.37
N VAL A 21 22.74 23.87 9.51
CA VAL A 21 21.98 25.09 9.77
C VAL A 21 21.10 24.93 11.00
N ILE A 22 20.33 23.83 11.10
CA ILE A 22 19.50 23.55 12.28
C ILE A 22 20.37 23.44 13.55
N ASN A 23 21.57 22.86 13.45
CA ASN A 23 22.47 22.68 14.59
C ASN A 23 23.07 24.00 15.09
N LYS A 24 23.27 25.00 14.21
CA LYS A 24 23.78 26.32 14.61
C LYS A 24 22.83 27.03 15.57
N ASP A 25 21.52 26.83 15.39
CA ASP A 25 20.47 27.36 16.29
C ASP A 25 20.45 26.66 17.67
N GLU A 26 21.13 25.51 17.83
CA GLU A 26 21.17 24.75 19.08
C GLU A 26 22.38 25.05 19.99
N ASN A 27 23.32 25.92 19.60
CA ASN A 27 24.70 25.89 20.07
C ASN A 27 25.01 26.22 21.56
N ASP A 28 24.03 26.53 22.41
CA ASP A 28 24.34 27.11 23.74
C ASP A 28 24.20 26.20 24.98
N ARG A 29 23.81 24.92 24.87
CA ARG A 29 23.71 24.00 26.05
C ARG A 29 23.97 22.52 25.74
N THR A 30 24.54 21.81 26.71
CA THR A 30 24.90 20.38 26.69
C THR A 30 23.74 19.48 26.30
N SER A 31 23.98 18.54 25.38
CA SER A 31 23.00 17.53 24.91
C SER A 31 22.37 16.77 26.06
N LEU A 32 21.06 16.51 25.97
CA LEU A 32 20.31 15.69 26.92
C LEU A 32 20.86 14.26 27.04
N ILE A 33 21.49 13.73 25.98
CA ILE A 33 22.09 12.38 25.99
C ILE A 33 23.37 12.35 25.16
N ASP A 34 24.35 11.57 25.59
CA ASP A 34 25.66 11.49 24.91
C ASP A 34 25.64 10.66 23.63
N HIS A 35 24.64 9.80 23.46
CA HIS A 35 24.56 8.84 22.35
C HIS A 35 23.13 8.71 21.80
N PRO A 36 22.99 8.40 20.51
CA PRO A 36 21.70 8.07 19.93
C PRO A 36 21.13 6.79 20.55
N VAL A 37 19.80 6.67 20.49
CA VAL A 37 19.07 5.53 21.04
C VAL A 37 18.68 4.59 19.93
N LEU A 38 19.17 3.35 20.01
CA LEU A 38 18.78 2.25 19.16
C LEU A 38 17.42 1.70 19.59
N ILE A 39 16.48 1.66 18.65
CA ILE A 39 15.13 1.14 18.84
C ILE A 39 14.84 0.02 17.83
N GLY A 40 13.58 -0.42 17.78
CA GLY A 40 13.11 -1.39 16.79
C GLY A 40 13.64 -2.81 17.00
N SER A 41 13.64 -3.59 15.93
CA SER A 41 13.93 -5.03 16.00
C SER A 41 15.40 -5.34 16.31
N ARG A 42 16.33 -4.41 16.00
CA ARG A 42 17.74 -4.54 16.35
C ARG A 42 17.98 -4.41 17.85
N ALA A 43 17.33 -3.43 18.49
CA ALA A 43 17.37 -3.29 19.95
C ALA A 43 16.74 -4.51 20.63
N ALA A 44 15.62 -5.02 20.10
CA ALA A 44 14.97 -6.22 20.63
C ALA A 44 15.88 -7.46 20.55
N LYS A 45 16.60 -7.64 19.43
CA LYS A 45 17.58 -8.74 19.26
C LYS A 45 18.73 -8.68 20.26
N TRP A 46 19.15 -7.48 20.66
CA TRP A 46 20.20 -7.32 21.68
C TRP A 46 19.74 -7.85 23.05
N HIS A 47 18.51 -7.54 23.45
CA HIS A 47 17.92 -8.04 24.70
C HIS A 47 17.53 -9.52 24.63
N ILE A 48 17.03 -9.97 23.48
CA ILE A 48 16.47 -11.30 23.27
C ILE A 48 17.22 -11.98 22.11
N PRO A 49 18.24 -12.82 22.39
CA PRO A 49 19.04 -13.45 21.33
C PRO A 49 18.24 -14.28 20.32
N LEU A 50 17.11 -14.86 20.76
CA LEU A 50 16.18 -15.64 19.93
C LEU A 50 15.21 -14.77 19.12
N PHE A 51 15.23 -13.45 19.29
CA PHE A 51 14.45 -12.55 18.45
C PHE A 51 14.86 -12.74 17.00
N ARG A 52 13.93 -12.58 16.06
CA ARG A 52 14.24 -12.71 14.63
C ARG A 52 15.31 -11.70 14.19
N ASP A 53 16.01 -12.01 13.11
CA ASP A 53 17.02 -11.09 12.60
C ASP A 53 16.38 -9.79 12.07
N PRO A 54 16.96 -8.63 12.41
CA PRO A 54 16.50 -7.33 11.95
C PRO A 54 16.95 -7.07 10.51
N ASN A 55 16.09 -6.42 9.72
CA ASN A 55 16.35 -6.09 8.31
C ASN A 55 16.69 -4.60 8.10
N ASP A 56 16.56 -3.83 9.16
CA ASP A 56 16.61 -2.39 9.21
C ASP A 56 17.20 -1.92 10.54
N TRP A 57 17.62 -0.66 10.55
CA TRP A 57 18.06 0.05 11.73
C TRP A 57 17.13 1.21 12.02
N ASP A 58 16.64 1.29 13.24
CA ASP A 58 15.79 2.39 13.70
C ASP A 58 16.51 3.09 14.86
N LEU A 59 16.72 4.39 14.72
CA LEU A 59 17.44 5.24 15.65
C LEU A 59 16.60 6.46 16.02
N ILE A 60 16.77 6.94 17.24
CA ILE A 60 16.40 8.29 17.66
C ILE A 60 17.70 9.01 17.98
N ALA A 61 17.93 10.16 17.34
CA ALA A 61 19.19 10.87 17.44
C ALA A 61 18.99 12.39 17.40
N THR A 62 19.85 13.12 18.10
CA THR A 62 19.93 14.57 17.95
C THR A 62 20.47 14.95 16.57
N ILE A 63 20.38 16.24 16.22
CA ILE A 63 20.92 16.75 14.96
C ILE A 63 22.44 16.49 14.87
N SER A 64 23.20 16.86 15.91
CA SER A 64 24.64 16.60 15.99
C SER A 64 25.01 15.11 15.89
N GLN A 65 24.25 14.23 16.55
CA GLN A 65 24.45 12.78 16.45
C GLN A 65 24.16 12.25 15.05
N SER A 66 23.17 12.83 14.35
CA SER A 66 22.81 12.46 12.98
C SER A 66 23.85 12.93 11.97
N ILE A 67 24.39 14.14 12.13
CA ILE A 67 25.55 14.64 11.36
C ILE A 67 26.75 13.70 11.55
N SER A 68 27.03 13.32 12.79
CA SER A 68 28.11 12.37 13.11
C SER A 68 27.90 11.03 12.42
N PHE A 69 26.67 10.48 12.46
CA PHE A 69 26.33 9.23 11.77
C PHE A 69 26.63 9.30 10.27
N ILE A 70 26.11 10.31 9.57
CA ILE A 70 26.30 10.47 8.12
C ILE A 70 27.79 10.57 7.79
N ASN A 71 28.53 11.42 8.51
CA ASN A 71 29.97 11.60 8.31
C ASN A 71 30.77 10.32 8.53
N ILE A 72 30.40 9.51 9.53
CA ILE A 72 31.11 8.25 9.75
C ILE A 72 30.76 7.25 8.65
N VAL A 73 29.51 7.19 8.17
CA VAL A 73 29.16 6.33 7.04
C VAL A 73 30.00 6.69 5.82
N ILE A 74 30.09 7.98 5.47
CA ILE A 74 30.91 8.48 4.35
C ILE A 74 32.39 8.08 4.52
N LYS A 75 32.93 8.21 5.74
CA LYS A 75 34.33 7.83 6.05
C LYS A 75 34.58 6.32 6.08
N SER A 76 33.55 5.51 6.34
CA SER A 76 33.66 4.05 6.54
C SER A 76 33.72 3.22 5.25
N ASN A 77 33.97 3.87 4.09
CA ASN A 77 33.84 3.31 2.75
C ASN A 77 32.43 2.76 2.40
N ALA A 78 31.42 2.88 3.27
CA ALA A 78 30.06 2.47 2.95
C ALA A 78 29.42 3.47 1.96
N ILE A 79 28.54 2.96 1.09
CA ILE A 79 27.89 3.77 0.05
C ILE A 79 26.41 3.89 0.37
N PHE A 80 25.88 5.11 0.42
CA PHE A 80 24.44 5.36 0.40
C PHE A 80 23.88 5.03 -1.00
N LYS A 81 22.96 4.07 -1.07
CA LYS A 81 22.14 3.86 -2.27
C LYS A 81 21.13 4.99 -2.45
N TYR A 82 20.59 5.47 -1.33
CA TYR A 82 19.82 6.70 -1.24
C TYR A 82 19.77 7.13 0.23
N ILE A 83 19.55 8.42 0.44
CA ILE A 83 19.27 9.02 1.73
C ILE A 83 18.30 10.18 1.51
N LYS A 84 17.31 10.34 2.39
CA LYS A 84 16.29 11.39 2.29
C LYS A 84 16.05 11.99 3.67
N LEU A 85 15.96 13.31 3.74
CA LEU A 85 15.43 14.03 4.89
C LEU A 85 13.98 14.37 4.62
N ILE A 86 13.08 13.91 5.48
CA ILE A 86 11.63 14.03 5.31
C ILE A 86 11.04 14.76 6.51
N TYR A 87 10.24 15.78 6.22
CA TYR A 87 9.45 16.50 7.21
C TYR A 87 8.00 15.99 7.20
N TYR A 88 7.51 15.59 8.37
CA TYR A 88 6.14 15.18 8.61
C TYR A 88 5.44 16.25 9.47
N PRO A 89 4.57 17.10 8.89
CA PRO A 89 3.83 18.11 9.64
C PRO A 89 3.10 17.51 10.84
N GLY A 90 3.29 18.07 12.04
CA GLY A 90 2.69 17.55 13.26
C GLY A 90 3.43 16.36 13.92
N SER A 91 4.44 15.77 13.27
CA SER A 91 5.25 14.69 13.83
C SER A 91 6.73 15.03 13.98
N GLY A 92 7.38 15.65 12.98
CA GLY A 92 8.81 15.99 13.06
C GLY A 92 9.62 15.66 11.81
N LEU A 93 10.94 15.61 11.97
CA LEU A 93 11.89 15.28 10.91
C LEU A 93 12.40 13.83 11.02
N LYS A 94 12.60 13.18 9.87
CA LYS A 94 13.13 11.83 9.79
C LYS A 94 14.12 11.70 8.64
N ILE A 95 15.25 11.05 8.89
CA ILE A 95 16.18 10.61 7.85
C ILE A 95 15.86 9.16 7.51
N VAL A 96 15.63 8.88 6.22
CA VAL A 96 15.39 7.53 5.71
C VAL A 96 16.43 7.22 4.64
N GLY A 97 17.12 6.10 4.77
CA GLY A 97 18.18 5.76 3.83
C GLY A 97 18.45 4.28 3.68
N LYS A 98 19.37 3.98 2.77
CA LYS A 98 19.85 2.63 2.48
C LYS A 98 21.34 2.67 2.22
N CYS A 99 22.12 1.86 2.94
CA CYS A 99 23.57 1.79 2.78
C CYS A 99 24.06 0.38 2.45
N ILE A 100 25.23 0.29 1.81
CA ILE A 100 25.95 -0.96 1.49
C ILE A 100 27.40 -0.84 1.95
N GLU A 101 27.92 -1.91 2.55
CA GLU A 101 29.33 -2.04 2.89
C GLU A 101 30.18 -2.39 1.65
N SER A 102 31.24 -1.62 1.40
CA SER A 102 32.10 -1.75 0.21
C SER A 102 33.10 -2.90 0.26
N PHE A 103 33.36 -3.54 1.41
CA PHE A 103 34.22 -4.74 1.47
C PHE A 103 33.65 -5.93 0.68
N SER A 104 32.38 -5.85 0.27
CA SER A 104 31.73 -6.84 -0.60
C SER A 104 32.13 -6.77 -2.09
N PHE A 105 33.00 -5.84 -2.50
CA PHE A 105 33.44 -5.75 -3.90
C PHE A 105 34.54 -6.77 -4.31
N THR A 106 35.04 -7.60 -3.38
CA THR A 106 36.10 -8.59 -3.68
C THR A 106 35.62 -10.04 -3.83
N GLY A 107 34.31 -10.29 -3.85
CA GLY A 107 33.72 -11.60 -4.15
C GLY A 107 32.31 -11.45 -4.70
N ARG A 108 31.80 -12.44 -5.43
CA ARG A 108 30.47 -12.44 -6.10
C ARG A 108 29.25 -12.37 -5.16
N ASN A 109 29.40 -11.86 -3.94
CA ASN A 109 28.33 -11.61 -2.98
C ASN A 109 28.34 -10.11 -2.63
N HIS A 110 27.58 -9.31 -3.38
CA HIS A 110 27.27 -7.93 -2.98
C HIS A 110 26.71 -7.93 -1.55
N GLY A 111 27.25 -7.09 -0.67
CA GLY A 111 26.81 -6.98 0.72
C GLY A 111 25.31 -6.68 0.75
N ASN A 112 24.58 -7.36 1.64
CA ASN A 112 23.15 -7.14 1.76
C ASN A 112 22.91 -5.67 2.14
N PRO A 113 22.14 -4.91 1.33
CA PRO A 113 21.88 -3.52 1.65
C PRO A 113 21.01 -3.44 2.91
N ILE A 114 21.34 -2.49 3.78
CA ILE A 114 20.64 -2.29 5.03
C ILE A 114 19.86 -0.97 4.95
N LEU A 115 18.59 -1.03 5.35
CA LEU A 115 17.72 0.13 5.48
C LEU A 115 17.95 0.78 6.85
N PHE A 116 17.90 2.10 6.93
CA PHE A 116 17.95 2.79 8.20
C PHE A 116 16.97 3.97 8.26
N ASN A 117 16.50 4.22 9.47
CA ASN A 117 15.61 5.30 9.84
C ASN A 117 16.20 6.01 11.05
N ILE A 118 16.31 7.34 10.99
CA ILE A 118 16.72 8.18 12.12
C ILE A 118 15.62 9.19 12.37
N GLU A 119 14.95 9.09 13.51
CA GLU A 119 14.04 10.12 13.98
C GLU A 119 14.85 11.23 14.64
N LEU A 120 14.75 12.43 14.09
CA LEU A 120 15.47 13.60 14.60
C LEU A 120 14.71 14.18 15.78
N VAL A 121 15.46 14.48 16.82
CA VAL A 121 14.92 15.01 18.07
C VAL A 121 15.77 16.17 18.56
N SER A 122 15.10 17.17 19.11
CA SER A 122 15.70 18.30 19.79
C SER A 122 14.97 18.52 21.10
N ASP A 123 15.71 18.93 22.12
CA ASP A 123 15.19 19.44 23.39
C ASP A 123 14.99 20.96 23.36
N LYS A 124 15.34 21.62 22.24
CA LYS A 124 15.30 23.07 22.04
C LYS A 124 14.25 23.50 21.01
N VAL A 125 14.12 22.71 19.95
CA VAL A 125 13.33 23.03 18.76
C VAL A 125 12.19 22.03 18.57
N ASP A 126 10.97 22.52 18.29
CA ASP A 126 9.82 21.69 17.96
C ASP A 126 9.75 21.43 16.46
N PHE A 127 10.31 20.30 16.02
CA PHE A 127 10.30 19.90 14.61
C PHE A 127 8.91 19.61 14.05
N ARG A 128 7.83 19.59 14.85
CA ARG A 128 6.47 19.38 14.33
C ARG A 128 5.94 20.56 13.52
N LYS A 129 6.57 21.72 13.66
CA LYS A 129 6.14 22.97 13.03
C LYS A 129 7.31 23.67 12.35
N MET A 130 7.36 23.50 11.04
CA MET A 130 8.20 24.27 10.14
C MET A 130 7.44 25.50 9.63
N ASN A 131 8.08 26.66 9.56
CA ASN A 131 7.51 27.85 8.91
C ASN A 131 7.69 27.75 7.38
N PRO A 132 6.62 27.51 6.59
CA PRO A 132 6.74 27.31 5.15
C PRO A 132 7.03 28.59 4.35
N ASN A 133 6.89 29.77 4.97
CA ASN A 133 7.13 31.05 4.30
C ASN A 133 8.60 31.48 4.30
N LYS A 134 9.46 30.86 5.13
CA LYS A 134 10.91 30.94 5.00
C LYS A 134 11.33 29.84 4.03
N LYS A 135 11.69 30.20 2.79
CA LYS A 135 12.03 29.21 1.78
C LYS A 135 13.31 28.49 2.18
N ILE A 136 13.32 27.18 2.01
CA ILE A 136 14.55 26.36 2.08
C ILE A 136 15.56 26.84 1.01
N ASP A 137 15.11 27.51 -0.05
CA ASP A 137 15.97 28.10 -1.08
C ASP A 137 16.98 29.11 -0.50
N ASP A 138 16.61 29.85 0.56
CA ASP A 138 17.52 30.80 1.24
C ASP A 138 18.64 30.08 2.04
N LEU A 139 18.58 28.74 2.15
CA LEU A 139 19.68 27.93 2.71
C LEU A 139 20.78 27.66 1.69
N TYR A 140 20.54 27.83 0.38
CA TYR A 140 21.55 27.56 -0.65
C TYR A 140 22.33 28.81 -1.07
N ASP A 141 21.89 30.01 -0.67
CA ASP A 141 22.61 31.27 -0.89
C ASP A 141 23.53 31.57 0.30
N THR A 142 24.67 30.89 0.34
CA THR A 142 25.88 31.48 0.93
C THR A 142 26.79 31.89 -0.22
N ASP A 143 26.38 32.93 -0.94
CA ASP A 143 27.35 33.69 -1.73
C ASP A 143 28.20 34.49 -0.73
N GLU A 144 29.43 34.01 -0.54
CA GLU A 144 30.55 34.79 0.01
C GLU A 144 30.88 35.92 -0.98
N ASP A 145 30.03 36.94 -1.07
CA ASP A 145 30.44 38.24 -1.59
C ASP A 145 30.67 39.16 -0.39
N ASP A 146 31.93 39.15 0.06
CA ASP A 146 32.54 40.26 0.78
C ASP A 146 32.31 41.54 -0.02
N ASP A 147 31.46 42.45 0.47
CA ASP A 147 31.67 43.88 0.30
C ASP A 147 30.97 44.64 1.44
N ASP A 148 31.80 45.37 2.19
CA ASP A 148 31.47 46.28 3.28
C ASP A 148 30.37 47.29 2.89
N ASP A 149 29.35 47.47 3.74
CA ASP A 149 29.11 48.75 4.44
C ASP A 149 27.76 48.79 5.19
N ASP A 150 27.89 49.10 6.48
CA ASP A 150 27.03 49.96 7.31
C ASP A 150 25.74 49.44 8.01
N ASP A 151 25.83 49.56 9.34
CA ASP A 151 24.82 49.70 10.40
C ASP A 151 23.39 49.16 10.21
N GLY A 152 23.09 48.09 10.94
CA GLY A 152 21.73 47.66 11.21
C GLY A 152 21.66 46.40 12.06
N ASN A 153 21.81 46.54 13.37
CA ASN A 153 21.64 45.49 14.36
C ASN A 153 20.23 44.86 14.29
N ASN A 154 20.05 43.86 13.44
CA ASN A 154 18.92 42.94 13.36
C ASN A 154 19.45 41.55 12.98
N ASN A 155 20.15 40.89 13.92
CA ASN A 155 20.19 39.43 13.92
C ASN A 155 18.77 38.93 14.25
N GLU A 156 17.85 38.99 13.28
CA GLU A 156 16.61 38.22 13.36
C GLU A 156 16.99 36.75 13.24
N ASP A 157 16.93 36.01 14.35
CA ASP A 157 17.18 34.57 14.40
C ASP A 157 16.48 33.86 13.23
N ILE A 158 17.27 33.27 12.33
CA ILE A 158 16.82 32.52 11.14
C ILE A 158 16.32 31.14 11.59
N SER A 159 15.55 31.05 12.67
CA SER A 159 14.95 29.78 13.08
C SER A 159 13.82 29.43 12.11
N ILE A 160 14.00 28.32 11.40
CA ILE A 160 13.02 27.72 10.46
C ILE A 160 11.90 26.99 11.23
N PHE A 161 12.19 26.59 12.46
CA PHE A 161 11.30 25.84 13.34
C PHE A 161 10.94 26.67 14.58
N GLU A 162 9.80 26.36 15.20
CA GLU A 162 9.39 27.00 16.45
C GLU A 162 10.19 26.47 17.64
N SER A 163 10.52 27.33 18.61
CA SER A 163 11.03 26.89 19.90
C SER A 163 9.95 26.18 20.72
N PHE A 164 10.34 25.37 21.70
CA PHE A 164 9.35 24.75 22.59
C PHE A 164 8.56 25.81 23.38
N GLU A 165 7.24 25.78 23.23
CA GLU A 165 6.33 26.46 24.16
C GLU A 165 6.14 25.57 25.40
N ASP A 166 6.38 26.11 26.61
CA ASP A 166 6.28 25.41 27.91
C ASP A 166 4.91 24.72 28.16
N THR A 167 3.88 25.06 27.38
CA THR A 167 2.51 24.55 27.53
C THR A 167 2.17 23.37 26.62
N LYS A 168 3.01 23.03 25.63
CA LYS A 168 2.73 21.93 24.69
C LYS A 168 3.31 20.59 25.17
N PRO A 169 2.61 19.47 24.92
CA PRO A 169 3.16 18.14 25.18
C PRO A 169 4.38 17.89 24.30
N LYS A 170 5.44 17.33 24.91
CA LYS A 170 6.67 16.89 24.24
C LYS A 170 6.37 15.89 23.11
N THR A 171 7.30 15.75 22.16
CA THR A 171 7.22 14.68 21.16
C THR A 171 7.50 13.32 21.78
N SER A 172 6.98 12.24 21.21
CA SER A 172 7.28 10.90 21.74
C SER A 172 8.77 10.56 21.66
N SER A 173 9.47 11.00 20.60
CA SER A 173 10.92 10.78 20.43
C SER A 173 11.74 11.50 21.50
N LEU A 174 11.33 12.70 21.94
CA LEU A 174 11.95 13.40 23.07
C LEU A 174 11.69 12.68 24.40
N MET A 175 10.46 12.19 24.62
CA MET A 175 10.16 11.37 25.80
C MET A 175 10.98 10.09 25.84
N ILE A 176 11.23 9.44 24.69
CA ILE A 176 12.05 8.24 24.61
C ILE A 176 13.50 8.54 24.97
N LEU A 177 14.05 9.69 24.54
CA LEU A 177 15.38 10.13 24.96
C LEU A 177 15.46 10.32 26.47
N GLU A 178 14.50 11.02 27.07
CA GLU A 178 14.44 11.25 28.52
C GLU A 178 14.37 9.92 29.29
N LEU A 179 13.55 8.99 28.83
CA LEU A 179 13.43 7.64 29.43
C LEU A 179 14.70 6.80 29.25
N CYS A 180 15.57 7.14 28.29
CA CYS A 180 16.82 6.44 28.04
C CYS A 180 18.05 7.14 28.65
N HIS A 181 17.91 8.32 29.26
CA HIS A 181 19.00 9.15 29.76
C HIS A 181 19.99 8.38 30.66
N ASP A 182 19.47 7.63 31.64
CA ASP A 182 20.28 6.92 32.62
C ASP A 182 20.68 5.49 32.21
N ILE A 183 20.37 5.10 30.96
CA ILE A 183 20.62 3.73 30.48
C ILE A 183 22.10 3.57 30.10
N LYS A 184 22.75 2.59 30.73
CA LYS A 184 24.18 2.29 30.53
C LYS A 184 24.44 1.26 29.43
N ASP A 185 23.39 0.54 29.01
CA ASP A 185 23.49 -0.49 27.98
C ASP A 185 23.78 0.17 26.63
N LYS A 186 24.98 -0.08 26.11
CA LYS A 186 25.44 0.47 24.84
C LYS A 186 25.93 -0.64 23.92
N ILE A 187 25.69 -0.47 22.62
CA ILE A 187 26.15 -1.37 21.59
C ILE A 187 26.93 -0.60 20.53
N MET A 188 28.02 -1.19 20.06
CA MET A 188 28.69 -0.72 18.85
C MET A 188 27.78 -0.99 17.66
N PHE A 189 27.53 0.07 16.90
CA PHE A 189 26.63 -0.02 15.76
C PHE A 189 27.27 -0.89 14.66
N PRO A 190 26.52 -1.83 14.06
CA PRO A 190 27.07 -2.71 13.04
C PRO A 190 27.47 -1.91 11.80
N LEU A 191 28.53 -2.31 11.09
CA LEU A 191 29.16 -1.59 9.98
C LEU A 191 29.95 -0.31 10.37
N ILE A 192 29.63 0.30 11.52
CA ILE A 192 30.28 1.51 11.99
C ILE A 192 30.90 1.26 13.37
N SER A 193 32.06 0.62 13.39
CA SER A 193 32.77 0.21 14.62
C SER A 193 33.25 1.37 15.51
N SER A 194 32.91 2.62 15.18
CA SER A 194 33.16 3.81 16.01
C SER A 194 31.87 4.50 16.48
N PHE A 195 30.69 4.03 16.08
CA PHE A 195 29.41 4.64 16.44
C PHE A 195 28.75 3.85 17.57
N LEU A 196 28.55 4.49 18.72
CA LEU A 196 28.01 3.87 19.92
C LEU A 196 26.56 4.31 20.12
N CYS A 197 25.65 3.36 20.31
CA CYS A 197 24.24 3.65 20.57
C CYS A 197 23.82 3.10 21.93
N ILE A 198 22.96 3.83 22.64
CA ILE A 198 22.23 3.32 23.80
C ILE A 198 21.16 2.35 23.31
N VAL A 199 20.99 1.21 23.96
CA VAL A 199 19.95 0.25 23.61
C VAL A 199 18.69 0.54 24.41
N ALA A 200 17.59 0.88 23.74
CA ALA A 200 16.34 1.16 24.43
C ALA A 200 15.88 -0.04 25.28
N PRO A 201 15.42 0.17 26.53
CA PRO A 201 14.90 -0.89 27.38
C PRO A 201 13.69 -1.62 26.79
N LEU A 202 13.51 -2.90 27.14
CA LEU A 202 12.40 -3.73 26.67
C LEU A 202 11.01 -3.09 26.86
N LYS A 203 10.77 -2.37 27.97
CA LYS A 203 9.49 -1.69 28.22
C LYS A 203 9.18 -0.61 27.17
N ILE A 204 10.20 0.11 26.71
CA ILE A 204 10.06 1.13 25.65
C ILE A 204 9.83 0.45 24.30
N LEU A 205 10.58 -0.62 24.00
CA LEU A 205 10.42 -1.38 22.76
C LEU A 205 9.02 -2.00 22.63
N GLU A 206 8.46 -2.53 23.72
CA GLU A 206 7.09 -3.05 23.77
C GLU A 206 6.05 -1.96 23.52
N ALA A 207 6.21 -0.79 24.13
CA ALA A 207 5.33 0.36 23.91
C ALA A 207 5.42 0.86 22.46
N LEU A 208 6.61 1.02 21.91
CA LEU A 208 6.82 1.37 20.50
C LEU A 208 6.17 0.37 19.55
N LYS A 209 6.27 -0.94 19.83
CA LYS A 209 5.61 -1.97 19.02
C LYS A 209 4.09 -1.91 19.16
N SER A 210 3.58 -1.60 20.36
CA SER A 210 2.15 -1.41 20.60
C SER A 210 1.57 -0.20 19.88
N SER A 211 2.34 0.87 19.66
CA SER A 211 1.82 2.11 19.06
C SER A 211 1.35 1.96 17.61
N HIS A 212 1.82 0.92 16.91
CA HIS A 212 1.52 0.67 15.50
C HIS A 212 1.03 -0.77 15.24
N ILE A 213 0.54 -1.46 16.27
CA ILE A 213 0.07 -2.84 16.12
C ILE A 213 -1.24 -2.95 15.32
N ASN A 214 -2.06 -1.90 15.34
CA ASN A 214 -3.37 -1.87 14.68
C ASN A 214 -3.27 -1.72 13.15
N TYR A 215 -2.07 -1.63 12.59
CA TYR A 215 -1.90 -1.52 11.14
C TYR A 215 -1.80 -2.91 10.48
N PRO A 216 -2.54 -3.18 9.39
CA PRO A 216 -2.55 -4.47 8.71
C PRO A 216 -1.19 -4.91 8.14
N SER A 217 -0.37 -3.96 7.72
CA SER A 217 0.92 -4.21 7.06
C SER A 217 1.83 -5.02 7.97
N ASN A 218 2.22 -6.22 7.52
CA ASN A 218 3.04 -7.16 8.29
C ASN A 218 2.46 -7.50 9.68
N PHE A 219 1.14 -7.47 9.86
CA PHE A 219 0.49 -7.70 11.16
C PHE A 219 0.98 -8.97 11.87
N GLN A 220 1.07 -10.10 11.18
CA GLN A 220 1.51 -11.38 11.78
C GLN A 220 2.92 -11.29 12.38
N LYS A 221 3.82 -10.60 11.69
CA LYS A 221 5.18 -10.33 12.18
C LYS A 221 5.13 -9.41 13.41
N ASN A 222 4.37 -8.32 13.33
CA ASN A 222 4.29 -7.33 14.40
C ASN A 222 3.65 -7.88 15.68
N ILE A 223 2.58 -8.67 15.58
CA ILE A 223 1.90 -9.28 16.73
C ILE A 223 2.79 -10.34 17.39
N THR A 224 3.54 -11.11 16.60
CA THR A 224 4.52 -12.08 17.12
C THR A 224 5.66 -11.37 17.86
N ASP A 225 6.22 -10.32 17.27
CA ASP A 225 7.27 -9.49 17.89
C ASP A 225 6.77 -8.87 19.21
N LEU A 226 5.54 -8.33 19.22
CA LEU A 226 4.93 -7.73 20.40
C LEU A 226 4.81 -8.73 21.55
N HIS A 227 4.25 -9.91 21.29
CA HIS A 227 4.07 -10.93 22.32
C HIS A 227 5.41 -11.52 22.79
N THR A 228 6.42 -11.58 21.92
CA THR A 228 7.79 -11.98 22.31
C THR A 228 8.41 -10.97 23.30
N LEU A 229 8.23 -9.67 23.06
CA LEU A 229 8.66 -8.61 23.99
C LEU A 229 7.91 -8.73 25.32
N ARG A 230 6.60 -8.99 25.27
CA ARG A 230 5.77 -9.12 26.47
C ARG A 230 6.14 -10.31 27.35
N VAL A 231 6.40 -11.47 26.74
CA VAL A 231 6.91 -12.65 27.45
C VAL A 231 8.24 -12.35 28.12
N SER A 232 9.13 -11.65 27.43
CA SER A 232 10.46 -11.30 27.96
C SER A 232 10.39 -10.29 29.11
N LEU A 233 9.34 -9.47 29.17
CA LEU A 233 9.03 -8.59 30.30
C LEU A 233 8.35 -9.31 31.48
N GLY A 234 8.10 -10.62 31.36
CA GLY A 234 7.44 -11.41 32.39
C GLY A 234 5.92 -11.26 32.42
N TYR A 235 5.30 -10.69 31.39
CA TYR A 235 3.84 -10.70 31.28
C TYR A 235 3.37 -12.13 31.05
N ASN A 236 2.78 -12.71 32.09
CA ASN A 236 2.33 -14.10 32.07
C ASN A 236 1.16 -14.25 31.08
N ILE A 237 1.41 -14.97 29.99
CA ILE A 237 0.35 -15.44 29.09
C ILE A 237 -0.66 -16.29 29.90
N THR A 238 -0.31 -16.86 31.05
CA THR A 238 -1.20 -17.77 31.80
C THR A 238 -2.17 -17.09 32.77
N GLN A 239 -2.02 -15.80 33.09
CA GLN A 239 -2.89 -15.09 34.05
C GLN A 239 -4.00 -14.27 33.36
N SER A 240 -5.07 -13.97 34.10
CA SER A 240 -6.29 -13.29 33.62
C SER A 240 -6.17 -11.77 33.40
N PHE A 241 -4.96 -11.21 33.46
CA PHE A 241 -4.68 -9.80 33.17
C PHE A 241 -3.75 -9.71 31.95
N CYS A 242 -4.25 -9.16 30.85
CA CYS A 242 -3.56 -9.24 29.55
C CYS A 242 -3.06 -7.89 29.01
N SER A 243 -3.46 -6.78 29.60
CA SER A 243 -2.85 -5.49 29.27
C SER A 243 -1.53 -5.34 30.04
N PRO A 244 -0.44 -4.97 29.36
CA PRO A 244 0.85 -4.74 30.02
C PRO A 244 0.72 -3.59 31.03
N GLN A 245 1.20 -3.81 32.25
CA GLN A 245 1.28 -2.74 33.26
C GLN A 245 2.50 -1.88 32.97
N ARG A 246 2.25 -0.70 32.40
CA ARG A 246 3.31 0.28 32.09
C ARG A 246 3.40 1.34 33.17
N ASP A 247 4.60 1.84 33.36
CA ASP A 247 4.85 3.02 34.18
C ASP A 247 4.17 4.24 33.53
N GLU A 248 3.63 5.16 34.32
CA GLU A 248 2.88 6.33 33.83
C GLU A 248 3.61 7.13 32.72
N PRO A 249 4.93 7.40 32.82
CA PRO A 249 5.67 8.07 31.75
C PRO A 249 5.68 7.30 30.41
N ILE A 250 5.75 5.96 30.46
CA ILE A 250 5.75 5.11 29.26
C ILE A 250 4.36 5.08 28.64
N GLU A 251 3.31 5.05 29.45
CA GLU A 251 1.93 5.09 28.97
C GLU A 251 1.61 6.46 28.34
N PHE A 252 2.14 7.54 28.89
CA PHE A 252 2.05 8.88 28.28
C PHE A 252 2.80 8.94 26.94
N MET A 253 4.03 8.43 26.89
CA MET A 253 4.81 8.31 25.64
C MET A 253 4.06 7.50 24.58
N LEU A 254 3.48 6.36 24.95
CA LEU A 254 2.70 5.51 24.05
C LEU A 254 1.51 6.26 23.44
N LYS A 255 0.74 6.99 24.25
CA LYS A 255 -0.41 7.77 23.77
C LYS A 255 0.02 8.83 22.76
N THR A 256 1.09 9.57 23.07
CA THR A 256 1.68 10.55 22.16
C THR A 256 2.15 9.88 20.87
N ARG A 257 2.83 8.73 20.98
CA ARG A 257 3.35 7.97 19.83
C ARG A 257 2.24 7.46 18.92
N ILE A 258 1.11 7.00 19.47
CA ILE A 258 -0.05 6.56 18.68
C ILE A 258 -0.57 7.72 17.82
N MET A 259 -0.73 8.92 18.40
CA MET A 259 -1.17 10.11 17.66
C MET A 259 -0.18 10.50 16.55
N GLU A 260 1.12 10.52 16.84
CA GLU A 260 2.15 10.82 15.85
C GLU A 260 2.20 9.78 14.73
N THR A 261 2.04 8.49 15.06
CA THR A 261 1.99 7.42 14.07
C THR A 261 0.78 7.57 13.14
N GLU A 262 -0.40 7.93 13.68
CA GLU A 262 -1.58 8.22 12.87
C GLU A 262 -1.37 9.40 11.91
N ILE A 263 -0.65 10.44 12.35
CA ILE A 263 -0.28 11.59 11.50
C ILE A 263 0.66 11.16 10.38
N ILE A 264 1.74 10.46 10.70
CA ILE A 264 2.71 9.95 9.71
C ILE A 264 1.99 9.09 8.67
N GLN A 265 1.12 8.18 9.12
CA GLN A 265 0.40 7.30 8.22
C GLN A 265 -0.58 8.07 7.33
N LYS A 266 -1.31 9.07 7.85
CA LYS A 266 -2.14 9.94 7.01
C LYS A 266 -1.31 10.72 6.00
N ALA A 267 -0.15 11.25 6.41
CA ALA A 267 0.77 11.96 5.53
C ALA A 267 1.33 11.07 4.41
N GLU A 268 1.65 9.82 4.74
CA GLU A 268 2.10 8.78 3.80
C GLU A 268 0.95 8.24 2.94
N VAL A 269 -0.30 8.35 3.35
CA VAL A 269 -1.45 8.01 2.50
C VAL A 269 -1.78 9.17 1.56
N ASP A 270 -1.79 10.42 2.05
CA ASP A 270 -2.09 11.65 1.29
C ASP A 270 -1.01 11.96 0.23
N LEU A 271 0.24 11.53 0.43
CA LEU A 271 1.30 11.59 -0.60
C LEU A 271 1.04 10.67 -1.78
N PHE A 272 0.26 9.62 -1.56
CA PHE A 272 -0.05 8.60 -2.54
C PHE A 272 -1.53 8.63 -2.96
N MET A 273 -2.33 9.56 -2.44
CA MET A 273 -3.79 9.59 -2.63
C MET A 273 -4.38 11.01 -2.59
N THR A 274 -4.80 11.50 -3.75
CA THR A 274 -6.12 12.15 -3.85
C THR A 274 -7.10 11.02 -4.15
N ASN A 275 -8.11 10.82 -3.29
CA ASN A 275 -9.26 9.90 -3.42
C ASN A 275 -9.14 8.45 -2.91
N ASN A 276 -8.63 8.20 -1.70
CA ASN A 276 -8.76 6.87 -1.07
C ASN A 276 -9.63 6.80 0.19
N GLU A 277 -10.17 7.92 0.68
CA GLU A 277 -11.20 7.84 1.72
C GLU A 277 -12.56 7.36 1.16
N GLU A 278 -12.73 7.30 -0.16
CA GLU A 278 -13.90 6.66 -0.82
C GLU A 278 -13.66 5.18 -1.20
N PHE A 279 -12.43 4.65 -1.11
CA PHE A 279 -12.12 3.30 -1.64
C PHE A 279 -12.34 2.15 -0.64
N PHE A 280 -12.27 2.42 0.66
CA PHE A 280 -12.51 1.39 1.70
C PHE A 280 -13.98 1.23 2.09
N ASP A 281 -14.84 2.21 1.80
CA ASP A 281 -16.27 2.11 2.09
C ASP A 281 -17.11 1.66 0.90
N HIS A 282 -16.73 1.99 -0.35
CA HIS A 282 -17.52 1.57 -1.52
C HIS A 282 -17.24 0.13 -2.02
N ASN A 283 -16.21 -0.54 -1.50
CA ASN A 283 -15.97 -1.97 -1.75
C ASN A 283 -16.49 -2.90 -0.63
N ASN A 284 -17.09 -2.36 0.45
CA ASN A 284 -17.84 -3.21 1.39
C ASN A 284 -19.17 -3.72 0.78
N GLU A 285 -19.60 -3.16 -0.35
CA GLU A 285 -20.76 -3.64 -1.11
C GLU A 285 -20.40 -4.48 -2.34
N LEU A 286 -19.10 -4.64 -2.67
CA LEU A 286 -18.66 -5.68 -3.61
C LEU A 286 -18.55 -7.04 -2.89
N SER A 287 -19.75 -7.48 -2.46
CA SER A 287 -20.14 -8.86 -2.21
C SER A 287 -19.46 -9.57 -1.03
N VAL A 288 -19.80 -9.15 0.19
CA VAL A 288 -20.22 -10.21 1.12
C VAL A 288 -21.45 -10.83 0.46
N GLN A 289 -21.29 -11.98 -0.20
CA GLN A 289 -22.44 -12.79 -0.57
C GLN A 289 -23.05 -13.29 0.72
N ARG A 290 -23.88 -12.44 1.36
CA ARG A 290 -24.60 -12.77 2.58
C ARG A 290 -25.66 -13.80 2.22
N ARG A 291 -25.24 -15.06 2.12
CA ARG A 291 -26.17 -16.20 2.11
C ARG A 291 -26.99 -16.20 3.40
N ILE A 292 -26.40 -15.68 4.47
CA ILE A 292 -26.99 -15.55 5.80
C ILE A 292 -26.60 -14.17 6.38
N PRO A 293 -27.52 -13.48 7.07
CA PRO A 293 -27.20 -12.27 7.85
C PRO A 293 -26.11 -12.52 8.89
N HIS A 294 -25.19 -11.57 9.07
CA HIS A 294 -24.08 -11.66 10.01
C HIS A 294 -24.52 -12.07 11.44
N ASN A 295 -25.60 -11.46 11.94
CA ASN A 295 -26.16 -11.77 13.25
C ASN A 295 -26.61 -13.24 13.39
N ASP A 296 -27.17 -13.83 12.33
CA ASP A 296 -27.64 -15.22 12.37
C ASP A 296 -26.47 -16.22 12.38
N ILE A 297 -25.30 -15.82 11.88
CA ILE A 297 -24.09 -16.65 11.93
C ILE A 297 -23.58 -16.78 13.37
N HIS A 298 -23.74 -15.74 14.21
CA HIS A 298 -23.38 -15.82 15.62
C HIS A 298 -24.11 -16.94 16.36
N GLU A 299 -25.37 -17.21 16.01
CA GLU A 299 -26.15 -18.31 16.59
C GLU A 299 -25.53 -19.70 16.32
N LEU A 300 -24.78 -19.84 15.23
CA LEU A 300 -24.10 -21.08 14.85
C LEU A 300 -22.77 -21.26 15.60
N VAL A 301 -22.15 -20.16 16.03
CA VAL A 301 -20.81 -20.16 16.65
C VAL A 301 -20.81 -19.73 18.12
N LYS A 302 -21.98 -19.51 18.74
CA LYS A 302 -22.14 -19.16 20.17
C LYS A 302 -21.60 -20.19 21.16
N TYR A 303 -21.14 -19.73 22.31
CA TYR A 303 -20.61 -20.59 23.38
C TYR A 303 -21.63 -20.95 24.47
N GLY A 304 -22.81 -20.32 24.48
CA GLY A 304 -23.88 -20.58 25.43
C GLY A 304 -25.24 -20.64 24.76
N GLU A 305 -26.32 -20.44 25.54
CA GLU A 305 -27.70 -20.44 25.03
C GLU A 305 -27.95 -19.35 23.99
N HIS A 306 -27.30 -18.21 24.14
CA HIS A 306 -27.37 -17.07 23.22
C HIS A 306 -25.96 -16.56 22.88
N PRO A 307 -25.78 -15.90 21.72
CA PRO A 307 -24.53 -15.27 21.36
C PRO A 307 -24.06 -14.25 22.39
N ILE A 308 -22.77 -14.27 22.73
CA ILE A 308 -22.22 -13.41 23.78
C ILE A 308 -22.31 -11.94 23.36
N TYR A 309 -22.08 -11.65 22.07
CA TYR A 309 -22.09 -10.27 21.56
C TYR A 309 -23.44 -9.56 21.76
N GLU A 310 -24.57 -10.29 21.77
CA GLU A 310 -25.90 -9.70 22.02
C GLU A 310 -26.03 -9.16 23.44
N SER A 311 -25.45 -9.85 24.42
CA SER A 311 -25.47 -9.44 25.83
C SER A 311 -24.65 -8.19 26.11
N LEU A 312 -23.81 -7.78 25.14
CA LEU A 312 -22.89 -6.66 25.23
C LEU A 312 -23.39 -5.41 24.47
N LYS A 313 -24.60 -5.46 23.91
CA LYS A 313 -25.22 -4.33 23.18
C LYS A 313 -26.32 -3.69 24.01
N ILE A 314 -26.29 -2.36 24.13
CA ILE A 314 -27.44 -1.58 24.62
C ILE A 314 -28.52 -1.49 23.54
N ASP A 315 -28.10 -1.21 22.31
CA ASP A 315 -28.95 -1.14 21.13
C ASP A 315 -28.64 -2.33 20.22
N LYS A 316 -29.58 -3.30 20.17
CA LYS A 316 -29.43 -4.52 19.37
C LYS A 316 -29.32 -4.25 17.86
N SER A 317 -29.73 -3.07 17.39
CA SER A 317 -29.61 -2.67 15.98
C SER A 317 -28.20 -2.19 15.60
N LYS A 318 -27.34 -1.90 16.58
CA LYS A 318 -25.97 -1.43 16.35
C LYS A 318 -24.96 -2.56 16.55
N ALA A 319 -23.83 -2.49 15.85
CA ALA A 319 -22.70 -3.39 16.05
C ALA A 319 -21.81 -2.99 17.26
N LEU A 320 -22.13 -1.87 17.93
CA LEU A 320 -21.28 -1.30 18.97
C LEU A 320 -21.38 -2.09 20.29
N ILE A 321 -20.24 -2.61 20.74
CA ILE A 321 -20.08 -3.23 22.05
C ILE A 321 -19.99 -2.14 23.11
N GLU A 322 -20.82 -2.23 24.15
CA GLU A 322 -20.83 -1.31 25.28
C GLU A 322 -19.66 -1.62 26.23
N LYS A 323 -18.75 -0.65 26.38
CA LYS A 323 -17.56 -0.76 27.23
C LYS A 323 -17.88 -1.25 28.64
N SER A 324 -18.88 -0.63 29.27
CA SER A 324 -19.26 -0.92 30.65
C SER A 324 -19.80 -2.35 30.85
N LEU A 325 -20.39 -2.95 29.81
CA LEU A 325 -20.85 -4.34 29.81
C LEU A 325 -19.68 -5.30 29.55
N PHE A 326 -18.84 -4.97 28.58
CA PHE A 326 -17.65 -5.78 28.27
C PHE A 326 -16.72 -5.86 29.47
N GLU A 327 -16.52 -4.79 30.24
CA GLU A 327 -15.65 -4.81 31.41
C GLU A 327 -16.16 -5.72 32.54
N LYS A 328 -17.49 -5.83 32.71
CA LYS A 328 -18.17 -6.60 33.77
C LYS A 328 -18.17 -8.10 33.56
N ILE A 329 -18.08 -8.58 32.33
CA ILE A 329 -18.04 -10.02 32.05
C ILE A 329 -16.68 -10.61 32.40
N ASP A 330 -16.68 -11.89 32.77
CA ASP A 330 -15.46 -12.60 33.16
C ASP A 330 -14.49 -12.78 31.98
N TYR A 331 -13.25 -13.09 32.31
CA TYR A 331 -12.16 -13.19 31.36
C TYR A 331 -12.39 -14.25 30.26
N GLN A 332 -12.95 -15.40 30.60
CA GLN A 332 -13.19 -16.47 29.62
C GLN A 332 -14.33 -16.07 28.67
N THR A 333 -15.37 -15.42 29.19
CA THR A 333 -16.46 -14.88 28.37
C THR A 333 -15.96 -13.81 27.39
N LYS A 334 -15.00 -12.96 27.79
CA LYS A 334 -14.35 -12.00 26.87
C LYS A 334 -13.59 -12.70 25.74
N LEU A 335 -12.81 -13.73 26.05
CA LEU A 335 -12.11 -14.53 25.03
C LEU A 335 -13.11 -15.18 24.06
N ASN A 336 -14.15 -15.81 24.60
CA ASN A 336 -15.19 -16.46 23.80
C ASN A 336 -15.92 -15.45 22.91
N CYS A 337 -16.18 -14.23 23.38
CA CYS A 337 -16.77 -13.17 22.58
C CYS A 337 -15.91 -12.80 21.37
N VAL A 338 -14.58 -12.68 21.54
CA VAL A 338 -13.68 -12.38 20.42
C VAL A 338 -13.60 -13.56 19.45
N LYS A 339 -13.55 -14.79 19.95
CA LYS A 339 -13.59 -15.99 19.11
C LYS A 339 -14.89 -16.07 18.32
N GLU A 340 -16.03 -15.78 18.94
CA GLU A 340 -17.35 -15.76 18.30
C GLU A 340 -17.36 -14.81 17.11
N GLU A 341 -16.91 -13.56 17.30
CA GLU A 341 -16.78 -12.56 16.23
C GLU A 341 -15.82 -13.03 15.12
N ALA A 342 -14.65 -13.56 15.49
CA ALA A 342 -13.67 -14.04 14.52
C ALA A 342 -14.20 -15.22 13.69
N MET A 343 -14.90 -16.16 14.29
CA MET A 343 -15.55 -17.28 13.61
C MET A 343 -16.68 -16.80 12.68
N THR A 344 -17.50 -15.86 13.13
CA THR A 344 -18.55 -15.25 12.31
C THR A 344 -17.98 -14.61 11.05
N ILE A 345 -16.93 -13.78 11.19
CA ILE A 345 -16.26 -13.13 10.05
C ILE A 345 -15.59 -14.19 9.15
N ALA A 346 -14.99 -15.22 9.74
CA ALA A 346 -14.35 -16.31 8.98
C ALA A 346 -15.35 -17.04 8.07
N LEU A 347 -16.53 -17.37 8.62
CA LEU A 347 -17.64 -17.98 7.90
C LEU A 347 -18.20 -17.04 6.83
N GLU A 348 -18.55 -15.80 7.22
CA GLU A 348 -19.21 -14.81 6.35
C GLU A 348 -18.35 -14.43 5.14
N ARG A 349 -17.04 -14.22 5.35
CA ARG A 349 -16.16 -13.63 4.33
C ARG A 349 -15.33 -14.65 3.55
N TYR A 350 -15.02 -15.81 4.13
CA TYR A 350 -14.06 -16.74 3.53
C TYR A 350 -14.63 -18.12 3.24
N LEU A 351 -15.33 -18.75 4.20
CA LEU A 351 -15.75 -20.15 4.06
C LEU A 351 -17.09 -20.32 3.32
N ILE A 352 -18.15 -19.61 3.72
CA ILE A 352 -19.47 -19.68 3.05
C ILE A 352 -19.41 -19.17 1.60
N PRO A 353 -18.66 -18.10 1.29
CA PRO A 353 -18.43 -17.67 -0.09
C PRO A 353 -17.47 -18.59 -0.87
N MET A 354 -16.87 -19.60 -0.22
CA MET A 354 -15.87 -20.51 -0.77
C MET A 354 -14.60 -19.82 -1.32
N VAL A 355 -14.24 -18.67 -0.74
CA VAL A 355 -12.97 -17.96 -1.03
C VAL A 355 -11.78 -18.73 -0.45
N SER A 356 -11.97 -19.46 0.64
CA SER A 356 -10.98 -20.35 1.24
C SER A 356 -11.62 -21.69 1.61
N LYS A 357 -10.83 -22.76 1.52
CA LYS A 357 -11.20 -24.11 2.01
C LYS A 357 -10.50 -24.45 3.33
N ASN A 358 -9.70 -23.52 3.86
CA ASN A 358 -8.94 -23.72 5.09
C ASN A 358 -9.54 -22.83 6.20
N GLN A 359 -10.12 -23.47 7.22
CA GLN A 359 -10.73 -22.75 8.34
C GLN A 359 -9.71 -22.03 9.22
N GLU A 360 -8.51 -22.58 9.43
CA GLU A 360 -7.48 -21.94 10.25
C GLU A 360 -6.99 -20.66 9.59
N THR A 361 -6.70 -20.69 8.29
CA THR A 361 -6.32 -19.50 7.52
C THR A 361 -7.44 -18.46 7.56
N SER A 362 -8.70 -18.90 7.37
CA SER A 362 -9.87 -18.01 7.37
C SER A 362 -10.08 -17.33 8.73
N TYR A 363 -9.96 -18.11 9.80
CA TYR A 363 -10.06 -17.64 11.17
C TYR A 363 -8.92 -16.67 11.53
N ASN A 364 -7.68 -16.99 11.16
CA ASN A 364 -6.53 -16.13 11.39
C ASN A 364 -6.64 -14.79 10.64
N LEU A 365 -7.14 -14.80 9.40
CA LEU A 365 -7.42 -13.59 8.64
C LEU A 365 -8.53 -12.75 9.31
N ALA A 366 -9.60 -13.39 9.78
CA ALA A 366 -10.67 -12.71 10.50
C ALA A 366 -10.15 -12.08 11.81
N LEU A 367 -9.38 -12.83 12.60
CA LEU A 367 -8.79 -12.35 13.85
C LEU A 367 -7.82 -11.19 13.62
N ALA A 368 -6.99 -11.25 12.57
CA ALA A 368 -6.11 -10.15 12.17
C ALA A 368 -6.91 -8.89 11.80
N ARG A 369 -8.06 -9.04 11.13
CA ARG A 369 -8.94 -7.91 10.81
C ARG A 369 -9.57 -7.29 12.07
N ILE A 370 -9.98 -8.10 13.05
CA ILE A 370 -10.46 -7.58 14.35
C ILE A 370 -9.40 -6.72 15.01
N CYS A 371 -8.14 -7.17 15.01
CA CYS A 371 -7.01 -6.48 15.63
C CYS A 371 -6.54 -5.23 14.86
N THR A 372 -7.08 -4.94 13.67
CA THR A 372 -6.55 -3.87 12.81
C THR A 372 -7.62 -2.92 12.28
N THR A 373 -8.55 -3.43 11.47
CA THR A 373 -9.42 -2.62 10.61
C THR A 373 -10.90 -2.65 11.01
N LEU A 374 -11.36 -3.75 11.62
CA LEU A 374 -12.79 -3.95 11.89
C LEU A 374 -13.25 -3.38 13.22
N SER A 375 -12.37 -3.33 14.23
CA SER A 375 -12.74 -2.86 15.57
C SER A 375 -11.74 -1.84 16.10
N LYS A 376 -12.26 -0.86 16.86
CA LYS A 376 -11.46 0.15 17.56
C LYS A 376 -11.75 0.06 19.05
N GLY A 377 -10.84 0.62 19.85
CA GLY A 377 -11.01 0.70 21.30
C GLY A 377 -10.77 -0.64 22.01
N LEU A 378 -11.50 -0.87 23.11
CA LEU A 378 -11.17 -1.91 24.08
C LEU A 378 -11.31 -3.34 23.55
N PHE A 379 -12.25 -3.60 22.65
CA PHE A 379 -12.41 -4.93 22.06
C PHE A 379 -11.20 -5.31 21.21
N CYS A 380 -10.72 -4.37 20.38
CA CYS A 380 -9.50 -4.51 19.59
C CYS A 380 -8.28 -4.72 20.49
N GLN A 381 -8.11 -3.85 21.51
CA GLN A 381 -6.99 -3.96 22.44
C GLN A 381 -7.00 -5.29 23.19
N PHE A 382 -8.17 -5.77 23.62
CA PHE A 382 -8.31 -7.07 24.26
C PHE A 382 -7.93 -8.20 23.30
N ALA A 383 -8.34 -8.14 22.03
CA ALA A 383 -7.96 -9.14 21.03
C ALA A 383 -6.44 -9.18 20.80
N ILE A 384 -5.78 -8.02 20.70
CA ILE A 384 -4.32 -7.91 20.57
C ILE A 384 -3.63 -8.47 21.81
N ASP A 385 -4.08 -8.08 23.00
CA ASP A 385 -3.52 -8.49 24.27
C ASP A 385 -3.64 -10.00 24.53
N ASN A 386 -4.65 -10.63 23.94
CA ASN A 386 -4.95 -12.04 24.11
C ASN A 386 -4.66 -12.89 22.87
N TYR A 387 -4.02 -12.31 21.85
CA TYR A 387 -3.87 -12.94 20.54
C TYR A 387 -3.34 -14.39 20.60
N PRO A 388 -2.30 -14.74 21.38
CA PRO A 388 -1.83 -16.13 21.49
C PRO A 388 -2.88 -17.12 21.99
N LYS A 389 -3.79 -16.69 22.87
CA LYS A 389 -4.90 -17.53 23.39
C LYS A 389 -6.04 -17.66 22.39
N LEU A 390 -6.19 -16.67 21.51
CA LEU A 390 -7.24 -16.60 20.52
C LEU A 390 -6.92 -17.41 19.27
N LEU A 391 -5.64 -17.75 19.01
CA LEU A 391 -5.22 -18.57 17.86
C LEU A 391 -5.83 -19.98 17.84
N ASN A 392 -6.20 -20.53 19.00
CA ASN A 392 -6.82 -21.85 19.08
C ASN A 392 -8.28 -21.80 18.62
N LEU A 393 -8.55 -22.32 17.42
CA LEU A 393 -9.89 -22.57 16.90
C LEU A 393 -10.42 -23.89 17.47
N ASP A 394 -11.51 -23.83 18.22
CA ASP A 394 -12.12 -24.95 18.95
C ASP A 394 -13.44 -25.43 18.32
N LYS A 395 -13.84 -24.89 17.17
CA LYS A 395 -15.04 -25.28 16.43
C LYS A 395 -14.74 -25.67 14.99
N ASP A 396 -15.50 -26.62 14.48
CA ASP A 396 -15.46 -27.02 13.07
C ASP A 396 -16.29 -26.06 12.23
N LEU A 397 -15.63 -25.04 11.67
CA LEU A 397 -16.26 -24.05 10.81
C LEU A 397 -16.54 -24.61 9.41
N LEU A 398 -15.83 -25.64 8.96
CA LEU A 398 -16.07 -26.25 7.66
C LEU A 398 -17.41 -26.97 7.64
N SER A 399 -17.72 -27.76 8.67
CA SER A 399 -19.03 -28.40 8.80
C SER A 399 -20.16 -27.38 8.77
N ILE A 400 -20.03 -26.29 9.57
CA ILE A 400 -21.01 -25.21 9.61
C ILE A 400 -21.16 -24.56 8.22
N ALA A 401 -20.05 -24.28 7.54
CA ALA A 401 -20.09 -23.67 6.21
C ALA A 401 -20.77 -24.58 5.19
N TYR A 402 -20.50 -25.89 5.19
CA TYR A 402 -21.14 -26.84 4.28
C TYR A 402 -22.64 -26.96 4.54
N ASP A 403 -23.07 -27.05 5.80
CA ASP A 403 -24.50 -27.08 6.16
C ASP A 403 -25.24 -25.84 5.62
N ILE A 404 -24.63 -24.66 5.73
CA ILE A 404 -25.18 -23.41 5.20
C ILE A 404 -25.22 -23.42 3.67
N ILE A 405 -24.14 -23.88 3.03
CA ILE A 405 -24.03 -23.93 1.57
C ILE A 405 -25.10 -24.88 0.99
N ASP A 406 -25.35 -26.00 1.65
CA ASP A 406 -26.34 -27.00 1.26
C ASP A 406 -27.78 -26.50 1.51
N LYS A 407 -28.02 -25.80 2.63
CA LYS A 407 -29.32 -25.23 2.97
C LYS A 407 -29.70 -24.02 2.12
N TYR A 408 -28.71 -23.25 1.68
CA TYR A 408 -28.87 -22.05 0.85
C TYR A 408 -28.02 -22.16 -0.42
N PRO A 409 -28.41 -23.03 -1.37
CA PRO A 409 -27.73 -23.16 -2.66
C PRO A 409 -27.90 -21.84 -3.45
N LEU A 410 -26.83 -21.42 -4.14
CA LEU A 410 -26.74 -20.10 -4.77
C LEU A 410 -27.89 -19.85 -5.77
N VAL A 411 -28.66 -18.77 -5.55
CA VAL A 411 -29.57 -18.21 -6.57
C VAL A 411 -28.76 -17.46 -7.63
N GLU A 412 -28.88 -17.97 -8.86
CA GLU A 412 -28.49 -17.57 -10.23
C GLU A 412 -27.79 -16.25 -10.62
N GLN A 413 -27.35 -15.35 -9.73
CA GLN A 413 -26.63 -14.14 -10.17
C GLN A 413 -25.12 -14.31 -10.41
N LYS A 414 -24.50 -15.42 -9.93
CA LYS A 414 -23.07 -15.71 -10.14
C LYS A 414 -22.75 -16.69 -11.29
N LYS A 415 -23.74 -17.08 -12.10
CA LYS A 415 -23.53 -18.03 -13.22
C LYS A 415 -22.91 -17.39 -14.46
N GLN A 416 -22.88 -16.05 -14.57
CA GLN A 416 -22.30 -15.38 -15.73
C GLN A 416 -20.77 -15.21 -15.71
N LEU A 417 -20.11 -15.04 -14.55
CA LEU A 417 -18.64 -14.91 -14.50
C LEU A 417 -17.91 -16.22 -14.16
N SER A 418 -18.49 -17.09 -13.32
CA SER A 418 -17.82 -18.33 -12.88
C SER A 418 -17.85 -19.47 -13.91
N SER A 419 -18.63 -19.35 -14.99
CA SER A 419 -18.71 -20.37 -16.06
C SER A 419 -17.82 -20.07 -17.28
N MET A 420 -17.01 -19.02 -17.19
CA MET A 420 -16.27 -18.47 -18.33
C MET A 420 -14.97 -19.22 -18.65
N PHE A 421 -14.38 -19.86 -17.64
CA PHE A 421 -13.09 -20.55 -17.73
C PHE A 421 -13.16 -21.93 -17.07
N ASP A 422 -12.45 -22.90 -17.65
CA ASP A 422 -12.30 -24.24 -17.09
C ASP A 422 -11.55 -24.22 -15.74
N PRO A 423 -11.67 -25.27 -14.91
CA PRO A 423 -11.04 -25.31 -13.59
C PRO A 423 -9.51 -25.14 -13.60
N GLU A 424 -8.82 -25.58 -14.65
CA GLU A 424 -7.35 -25.46 -14.74
C GLU A 424 -6.94 -24.00 -14.94
N THR A 425 -7.64 -23.29 -15.84
CA THR A 425 -7.47 -21.84 -16.04
C THR A 425 -7.73 -21.04 -14.76
N GLN A 426 -8.76 -21.42 -13.97
CA GLN A 426 -9.06 -20.75 -12.71
C GLN A 426 -7.96 -20.95 -11.65
N ILE A 427 -7.42 -22.16 -11.55
CA ILE A 427 -6.30 -22.45 -10.64
C ILE A 427 -5.10 -21.57 -11.00
N ILE A 428 -4.77 -21.46 -12.29
CA ILE A 428 -3.68 -20.60 -12.77
C ILE A 428 -3.93 -19.14 -12.38
N PHE A 429 -5.15 -18.62 -12.54
CA PHE A 429 -5.46 -17.23 -12.17
C PHE A 429 -5.29 -16.97 -10.67
N GLU A 430 -5.71 -17.91 -9.82
CA GLU A 430 -5.50 -17.81 -8.36
C GLU A 430 -4.01 -17.86 -7.97
N THR A 431 -3.13 -18.45 -8.80
CA THR A 431 -1.67 -18.37 -8.56
C THR A 431 -1.06 -17.02 -8.94
N ILE A 432 -1.62 -16.29 -9.92
CA ILE A 432 -1.11 -14.99 -10.39
C ILE A 432 -1.64 -13.84 -9.52
N LYS A 433 -2.86 -13.98 -9.00
CA LYS A 433 -3.60 -12.96 -8.25
C LYS A 433 -2.85 -12.35 -7.06
N PRO A 434 -2.13 -13.10 -6.20
CA PRO A 434 -1.35 -12.51 -5.11
C PRO A 434 -0.23 -11.57 -5.56
N TYR A 435 0.20 -11.67 -6.81
CA TYR A 435 1.28 -10.87 -7.40
C TYR A 435 0.78 -9.76 -8.31
N THR A 436 -0.53 -9.54 -8.37
CA THR A 436 -1.18 -8.52 -9.18
C THR A 436 -1.58 -7.33 -8.32
N LYS A 437 -1.27 -6.12 -8.77
CA LYS A 437 -1.66 -4.86 -8.15
C LYS A 437 -2.36 -3.97 -9.17
N GLU A 438 -3.39 -3.26 -8.75
CA GLU A 438 -4.04 -2.26 -9.61
C GLU A 438 -3.20 -0.99 -9.71
N ILE A 439 -3.19 -0.40 -10.90
CA ILE A 439 -2.62 0.93 -11.13
C ILE A 439 -3.71 1.93 -10.76
N LEU A 440 -3.49 2.65 -9.66
CA LEU A 440 -4.50 3.47 -8.99
C LEU A 440 -4.84 4.75 -9.75
N SER A 441 -3.92 5.27 -10.57
CA SER A 441 -4.14 6.48 -11.35
C SER A 441 -3.30 6.47 -12.63
N PHE A 442 -3.85 7.09 -13.66
CA PHE A 442 -3.14 7.45 -14.90
C PHE A 442 -3.19 8.96 -15.05
N ASP A 443 -2.21 9.54 -15.75
CA ASP A 443 -2.25 10.94 -16.15
C ASP A 443 -3.54 11.23 -16.94
N GLU A 444 -4.09 12.43 -16.75
CA GLU A 444 -5.33 12.84 -17.40
C GLU A 444 -5.18 12.79 -18.93
N ILE A 445 -6.13 12.14 -19.59
CA ILE A 445 -6.22 12.10 -21.04
C ILE A 445 -7.12 13.25 -21.46
N HIS A 446 -6.57 14.26 -22.13
CA HIS A 446 -7.37 15.39 -22.61
C HIS A 446 -8.03 15.03 -23.94
N PHE A 447 -9.37 15.05 -23.96
CA PHE A 447 -10.16 14.78 -25.16
C PHE A 447 -11.41 15.66 -25.19
N TYR A 448 -11.50 16.56 -26.17
CA TYR A 448 -12.43 17.69 -26.16
C TYR A 448 -13.92 17.35 -26.42
N ASP A 449 -14.27 16.09 -26.76
CA ASP A 449 -15.67 15.75 -27.11
C ASP A 449 -16.04 14.27 -26.89
N GLY A 450 -15.62 13.66 -25.77
CA GLY A 450 -15.91 12.25 -25.52
C GLY A 450 -15.66 11.76 -24.10
N ARG A 451 -15.89 10.47 -23.89
CA ARG A 451 -15.58 9.76 -22.64
C ARG A 451 -14.40 8.83 -22.85
N VAL A 452 -13.47 8.84 -21.90
CA VAL A 452 -12.33 7.93 -21.86
C VAL A 452 -12.30 7.23 -20.51
N ASN A 453 -12.07 5.92 -20.53
CA ASN A 453 -11.85 5.12 -19.33
C ASN A 453 -10.53 4.35 -19.52
N ARG A 454 -9.64 4.47 -18.54
CA ARG A 454 -8.34 3.80 -18.52
C ARG A 454 -8.15 3.09 -17.19
N THR A 455 -7.91 1.80 -17.25
CA THR A 455 -7.62 0.96 -16.07
C THR A 455 -6.37 0.12 -16.34
N GLY A 456 -5.68 -0.30 -15.29
CA GLY A 456 -4.52 -1.15 -15.47
C GLY A 456 -4.10 -1.89 -14.22
N ILE A 457 -3.26 -2.89 -14.44
CA ILE A 457 -2.65 -3.72 -13.41
C ILE A 457 -1.16 -3.86 -13.67
N GLU A 458 -0.40 -4.03 -12.59
CA GLU A 458 0.98 -4.48 -12.60
C GLU A 458 1.06 -5.90 -12.01
N ILE A 459 1.72 -6.80 -12.72
CA ILE A 459 1.94 -8.20 -12.30
C ILE A 459 3.44 -8.36 -12.05
N THR A 460 3.83 -8.55 -10.80
CA THR A 460 5.24 -8.82 -10.43
C THR A 460 5.52 -10.32 -10.57
N SER A 461 6.68 -10.70 -11.11
CA SER A 461 7.06 -12.10 -11.19
C SER A 461 7.24 -12.71 -9.80
N PRO A 462 6.68 -13.91 -9.53
CA PRO A 462 6.90 -14.62 -8.26
C PRO A 462 8.30 -15.21 -8.15
N VAL A 463 9.03 -15.34 -9.27
CA VAL A 463 10.37 -15.92 -9.34
C VAL A 463 11.45 -14.85 -9.30
N ASP A 464 11.16 -13.65 -9.83
CA ASP A 464 12.09 -12.54 -9.90
C ASP A 464 11.39 -11.21 -9.58
N ARG A 465 11.54 -10.75 -8.33
CA ARG A 465 10.89 -9.52 -7.84
C ARG A 465 11.26 -8.23 -8.60
N TYR A 466 12.28 -8.29 -9.46
CA TYR A 466 12.72 -7.16 -10.30
C TYR A 466 12.07 -7.16 -11.68
N VAL A 467 11.35 -8.23 -12.03
CA VAL A 467 10.58 -8.32 -13.27
C VAL A 467 9.12 -8.06 -12.94
N SER A 468 8.55 -7.02 -13.54
CA SER A 468 7.11 -6.79 -13.55
C SER A 468 6.60 -6.47 -14.94
N ILE A 469 5.30 -6.66 -15.13
CA ILE A 469 4.59 -6.39 -16.38
C ILE A 469 3.40 -5.51 -16.07
N THR A 470 3.23 -4.49 -16.88
CA THR A 470 2.10 -3.58 -16.82
C THR A 470 1.12 -3.92 -17.94
N ALA A 471 -0.14 -4.14 -17.55
CA ALA A 471 -1.26 -4.28 -18.47
C ALA A 471 -2.23 -3.10 -18.32
N ILE A 472 -2.54 -2.42 -19.42
CA ILE A 472 -3.41 -1.23 -19.44
C ILE A 472 -4.51 -1.47 -20.47
N VAL A 473 -5.76 -1.20 -20.08
CA VAL A 473 -6.91 -1.17 -20.96
C VAL A 473 -7.41 0.26 -21.07
N THR A 474 -7.65 0.74 -22.28
CA THR A 474 -8.24 2.06 -22.52
C THR A 474 -9.41 1.92 -23.47
N THR A 475 -10.56 2.49 -23.12
CA THR A 475 -11.75 2.58 -23.97
C THR A 475 -12.14 4.04 -24.15
N LEU A 476 -12.44 4.43 -25.38
CA LEU A 476 -12.82 5.79 -25.73
C LEU A 476 -14.07 5.81 -26.61
N TYR A 477 -14.93 6.79 -26.35
CA TYR A 477 -16.19 7.01 -27.06
C TYR A 477 -16.42 8.49 -27.36
N MET A 478 -16.87 8.81 -28.59
CA MET A 478 -17.19 10.19 -29.03
C MET A 478 -18.56 10.25 -29.71
N THR A 479 -19.33 11.30 -29.41
CA THR A 479 -20.63 11.60 -30.04
C THR A 479 -20.55 12.88 -30.87
N SER A 480 -20.60 12.77 -32.20
CA SER A 480 -20.72 13.96 -33.06
C SER A 480 -22.19 14.37 -33.24
N GLU A 481 -22.49 15.67 -33.12
CA GLU A 481 -23.80 16.29 -33.41
C GLU A 481 -24.38 15.90 -34.79
N LYS A 482 -23.52 15.47 -35.73
CA LYS A 482 -23.90 15.03 -37.09
C LYS A 482 -24.10 13.51 -37.24
N ARG A 483 -24.50 12.81 -36.16
CA ARG A 483 -24.92 11.37 -36.12
C ARG A 483 -23.82 10.32 -36.35
N ASN A 484 -22.55 10.62 -36.13
CA ASN A 484 -21.49 9.61 -36.32
C ASN A 484 -20.75 9.34 -35.02
N ASN A 485 -20.95 8.15 -34.45
CA ASN A 485 -20.30 7.70 -33.23
C ASN A 485 -18.92 7.10 -33.54
N TYR A 486 -17.91 7.48 -32.77
CA TYR A 486 -16.57 6.90 -32.84
C TYR A 486 -16.29 6.07 -31.58
N TRP A 487 -15.69 4.90 -31.77
CA TRP A 487 -15.27 4.02 -30.69
C TRP A 487 -13.84 3.56 -30.91
N SER A 488 -13.03 3.61 -29.86
CA SER A 488 -11.71 2.99 -29.84
C SER A 488 -11.42 2.28 -28.53
N ALA A 489 -10.56 1.27 -28.62
CA ALA A 489 -10.16 0.45 -27.51
C ALA A 489 -8.73 -0.04 -27.71
N SER A 490 -7.95 -0.13 -26.64
CA SER A 490 -6.63 -0.75 -26.64
C SER A 490 -6.41 -1.61 -25.41
N VAL A 491 -5.66 -2.70 -25.59
CA VAL A 491 -5.05 -3.49 -24.52
C VAL A 491 -3.55 -3.49 -24.77
N VAL A 492 -2.82 -2.96 -23.81
CA VAL A 492 -1.37 -2.83 -23.80
C VAL A 492 -0.85 -3.77 -22.74
N ILE A 493 0.11 -4.63 -23.07
CA ILE A 493 0.77 -5.51 -22.10
C ILE A 493 2.26 -5.44 -22.41
N LEU A 494 3.04 -4.88 -21.50
CA LEU A 494 4.48 -4.67 -21.66
C LEU A 494 5.23 -4.85 -20.34
N PRO A 495 6.54 -5.14 -20.38
CA PRO A 495 7.41 -5.04 -19.21
C PRO A 495 7.30 -3.67 -18.55
N SER A 496 7.18 -3.60 -17.23
CA SER A 496 6.87 -2.35 -16.52
C SER A 496 7.96 -1.28 -16.67
N ASP A 497 9.21 -1.70 -16.90
CA ASP A 497 10.35 -0.83 -17.19
C ASP A 497 10.31 -0.21 -18.60
N GLU A 498 9.50 -0.75 -19.51
CA GLU A 498 9.29 -0.20 -20.86
C GLU A 498 8.12 0.83 -20.91
N LEU A 499 7.48 1.08 -19.76
CA LEU A 499 6.43 2.09 -19.57
C LEU A 499 7.06 3.46 -19.28
N GLU A 500 7.66 4.06 -20.31
CA GLU A 500 8.15 5.44 -20.22
C GLU A 500 6.97 6.42 -20.36
N ALA A 501 6.78 7.30 -19.37
CA ALA A 501 6.05 8.54 -19.56
C ALA A 501 6.90 9.43 -20.48
N VAL A 502 6.33 9.84 -21.61
CA VAL A 502 7.10 10.65 -22.54
C VAL A 502 7.13 12.08 -22.00
N SER A 503 8.20 12.44 -21.30
CA SER A 503 8.48 13.84 -20.96
C SER A 503 8.75 14.60 -22.26
N ASN A 504 7.83 15.49 -22.63
CA ASN A 504 7.96 16.47 -23.71
C ASN A 504 8.39 15.87 -25.07
N ILE A 505 7.45 15.24 -25.78
CA ILE A 505 7.53 15.33 -27.25
C ILE A 505 7.08 16.74 -27.59
N ASP A 506 8.00 17.57 -28.07
CA ASP A 506 7.64 18.68 -28.95
C ASP A 506 6.83 18.08 -30.09
N TYR A 507 5.53 18.38 -30.12
CA TYR A 507 4.69 18.11 -31.27
C TYR A 507 5.18 19.00 -32.42
N GLU A 508 6.28 18.63 -33.06
CA GLU A 508 6.49 18.96 -34.47
C GLU A 508 5.53 18.08 -35.29
N SER A 509 4.24 18.33 -35.14
CA SER A 509 3.23 17.88 -36.10
C SER A 509 2.41 19.10 -36.49
N ASP A 510 2.48 19.45 -37.77
CA ASP A 510 1.73 20.50 -38.46
C ASP A 510 0.19 20.37 -38.41
N ASP A 511 -0.38 19.70 -37.40
CA ASP A 511 -1.81 19.45 -37.25
C ASP A 511 -2.36 20.32 -36.11
N GLU A 512 -2.92 21.49 -36.45
CA GLU A 512 -3.68 22.42 -35.61
C GLU A 512 -5.00 21.82 -35.04
N SER A 513 -5.09 20.51 -34.82
CA SER A 513 -6.27 19.88 -34.20
C SER A 513 -5.88 19.37 -32.81
N GLY A 514 -5.85 20.25 -31.82
CA GLY A 514 -5.59 19.95 -30.40
C GLY A 514 -6.68 19.09 -29.73
N ALA A 515 -7.09 18.00 -30.36
CA ALA A 515 -8.31 17.26 -30.04
C ALA A 515 -8.09 16.05 -29.10
N PHE A 516 -6.87 15.48 -29.02
CA PHE A 516 -6.55 14.33 -28.17
C PHE A 516 -5.08 14.36 -27.72
N ASP A 517 -4.86 14.37 -26.40
CA ASP A 517 -3.54 14.25 -25.77
C ASP A 517 -3.51 13.00 -24.88
N ASP A 518 -2.62 12.05 -25.18
CA ASP A 518 -2.39 10.83 -24.41
C ASP A 518 -0.95 10.83 -23.89
N PRO A 519 -0.74 11.15 -22.60
CA PRO A 519 0.61 11.25 -21.99
C PRO A 519 1.45 9.97 -22.12
N LEU A 520 0.80 8.81 -22.29
CA LEU A 520 1.46 7.52 -22.45
C LEU A 520 1.65 7.12 -23.92
N ASN A 521 0.99 7.82 -24.86
CA ASN A 521 0.99 7.52 -26.30
C ASN A 521 0.74 6.02 -26.60
N ILE A 522 -0.21 5.43 -25.88
CA ILE A 522 -0.52 4.00 -25.96
C ILE A 522 -1.90 3.71 -26.56
N HIS A 523 -2.78 4.71 -26.62
CA HIS A 523 -4.12 4.55 -27.18
C HIS A 523 -4.23 5.07 -28.62
N PRO A 524 -4.74 4.26 -29.57
CA PRO A 524 -4.97 4.75 -30.93
C PRO A 524 -6.19 5.68 -30.97
N TYR A 525 -6.07 6.79 -31.69
CA TYR A 525 -7.19 7.67 -32.02
C TYR A 525 -7.31 7.92 -33.53
N TYR A 526 -8.50 8.30 -33.97
CA TYR A 526 -8.79 8.67 -35.35
C TYR A 526 -8.76 10.19 -35.48
N ASN A 527 -7.78 10.71 -36.23
CA ASN A 527 -7.76 12.13 -36.58
C ASN A 527 -8.88 12.40 -37.60
N LEU A 528 -9.88 13.18 -37.17
CA LEU A 528 -11.05 13.55 -37.98
C LEU A 528 -10.68 14.48 -39.14
N ASP A 529 -9.74 15.39 -38.93
CA ASP A 529 -9.27 16.37 -39.91
C ASP A 529 -8.33 15.73 -40.93
N GLY A 530 -7.41 14.89 -40.46
CA GLY A 530 -6.49 14.11 -41.30
C GLY A 530 -7.10 12.88 -41.98
N LYS A 531 -8.33 12.48 -41.61
CA LYS A 531 -9.02 11.24 -42.05
C LYS A 531 -8.15 9.98 -42.00
N LYS A 532 -7.28 9.88 -40.99
CA LYS A 532 -6.29 8.80 -40.86
C LYS A 532 -6.26 8.30 -39.42
N TYR A 533 -6.03 6.99 -39.29
CA TYR A 533 -5.70 6.37 -38.01
C TYR A 533 -4.24 6.66 -37.69
N ILE A 534 -3.97 7.25 -36.53
CA ILE A 534 -2.61 7.51 -36.07
C ILE A 534 -1.93 6.20 -35.69
N LYS A 535 -0.62 6.16 -35.90
CA LYS A 535 0.17 4.92 -36.04
C LYS A 535 0.37 4.26 -34.67
N LEU A 536 0.18 2.94 -34.67
CA LEU A 536 0.43 2.07 -33.52
C LEU A 536 1.85 2.22 -32.98
N THR A 537 1.98 2.34 -31.67
CA THR A 537 3.22 1.98 -30.98
C THR A 537 3.40 0.45 -30.99
N SER A 538 4.64 -0.03 -30.98
CA SER A 538 4.95 -1.46 -30.91
C SER A 538 4.38 -2.15 -29.67
N LYS A 539 4.01 -1.36 -28.64
CA LYS A 539 3.61 -1.74 -27.29
C LYS A 539 2.20 -2.38 -27.17
N ASN A 540 1.34 -2.23 -28.18
CA ASN A 540 -0.06 -2.71 -28.14
C ASN A 540 -0.19 -4.22 -28.45
N VAL A 541 -0.93 -4.95 -27.60
CA VAL A 541 -1.30 -6.37 -27.81
C VAL A 541 -2.64 -6.50 -28.52
N PHE A 542 -3.58 -5.59 -28.29
CA PHE A 542 -4.85 -5.53 -28.99
C PHE A 542 -5.30 -4.07 -29.21
N THR A 543 -5.87 -3.77 -30.37
CA THR A 543 -6.52 -2.49 -30.64
C THR A 543 -7.78 -2.66 -31.47
N PHE A 544 -8.80 -1.87 -31.16
CA PHE A 544 -10.07 -1.78 -31.87
C PHE A 544 -10.39 -0.33 -32.18
N ASN A 545 -10.89 -0.07 -33.39
CA ASN A 545 -11.37 1.23 -33.82
C ASN A 545 -12.60 1.07 -34.72
N SER A 546 -13.61 1.93 -34.54
CA SER A 546 -14.83 1.95 -35.35
C SER A 546 -15.30 3.38 -35.63
N TYR A 547 -15.49 3.72 -36.91
CA TYR A 547 -16.02 5.01 -37.38
C TYR A 547 -16.84 4.85 -38.67
N LYS A 548 -18.07 5.37 -38.72
CA LYS A 548 -18.93 5.37 -39.93
C LYS A 548 -18.92 4.03 -40.67
N ASP A 549 -19.19 2.94 -39.95
CA ASP A 549 -19.18 1.55 -40.42
C ASP A 549 -17.80 0.96 -40.78
N ARG A 550 -16.70 1.72 -40.70
CA ARG A 550 -15.34 1.20 -40.87
C ARG A 550 -14.80 0.70 -39.55
N MET A 551 -14.30 -0.52 -39.56
CA MET A 551 -13.71 -1.16 -38.40
C MET A 551 -12.27 -1.60 -38.67
N ILE A 552 -11.40 -1.37 -37.70
CA ILE A 552 -10.01 -1.83 -37.73
C ILE A 552 -9.72 -2.53 -36.41
N ILE A 553 -9.37 -3.82 -36.50
CA ILE A 553 -8.85 -4.61 -35.37
C ILE A 553 -7.42 -5.01 -35.69
N ARG A 554 -6.55 -4.91 -34.68
CA ARG A 554 -5.17 -5.44 -34.76
C ARG A 554 -4.83 -6.15 -33.45
N ALA A 555 -4.09 -7.25 -33.55
CA ALA A 555 -3.66 -8.06 -32.42
C ALA A 555 -2.22 -8.56 -32.60
N LYS A 556 -1.53 -8.80 -31.49
CA LYS A 556 -0.23 -9.47 -31.39
C LYS A 556 -0.26 -10.51 -30.27
N SER A 557 0.64 -11.50 -30.34
CA SER A 557 0.81 -12.43 -29.22
C SER A 557 1.39 -11.71 -28.00
N ALA A 558 0.94 -12.11 -26.81
CA ALA A 558 1.50 -11.67 -25.53
C ALA A 558 2.57 -12.65 -24.99
N ASP A 559 2.96 -13.69 -25.74
CA ASP A 559 3.88 -14.74 -25.28
C ASP A 559 5.25 -14.20 -24.85
N TYR A 560 5.79 -13.22 -25.58
CA TYR A 560 7.07 -12.60 -25.22
C TYR A 560 7.04 -12.01 -23.80
N VAL A 561 5.92 -11.37 -23.47
CA VAL A 561 5.72 -10.67 -22.20
C VAL A 561 5.41 -11.70 -21.10
N ALA A 562 4.52 -12.67 -21.36
CA ALA A 562 4.26 -13.79 -20.44
C ALA A 562 5.54 -14.57 -20.06
N ASN A 563 6.40 -14.87 -21.03
CA ASN A 563 7.68 -15.56 -20.80
C ASN A 563 8.62 -14.78 -19.88
N LYS A 564 8.58 -13.44 -19.89
CA LYS A 564 9.38 -12.62 -18.96
C LYS A 564 8.98 -12.86 -17.50
N LEU A 565 7.70 -13.10 -17.18
CA LEU A 565 7.25 -13.37 -15.80
C LEU A 565 7.84 -14.65 -15.21
N LYS A 566 8.29 -15.59 -16.05
CA LYS A 566 8.77 -16.92 -15.63
C LYS A 566 7.77 -17.66 -14.73
N ILE A 567 6.47 -17.41 -14.87
CA ILE A 567 5.43 -18.17 -14.16
C ILE A 567 5.21 -19.47 -14.94
N PRO A 568 5.36 -20.65 -14.30
CA PRO A 568 5.09 -21.92 -14.95
C PRO A 568 3.67 -21.95 -15.56
N ASP A 569 3.54 -22.52 -16.75
CA ASP A 569 2.27 -22.76 -17.44
C ASP A 569 1.47 -21.50 -17.85
N VAL A 570 1.99 -20.29 -17.62
CA VAL A 570 1.37 -19.03 -18.09
C VAL A 570 1.94 -18.62 -19.44
N ASN A 571 1.13 -18.77 -20.49
CA ASN A 571 1.43 -18.29 -21.84
C ASN A 571 0.72 -16.95 -22.14
N GLY A 572 0.95 -16.37 -23.32
CA GLY A 572 0.34 -15.11 -23.72
C GLY A 572 -1.18 -15.15 -23.82
N ASP A 573 -1.76 -16.31 -24.15
CA ASP A 573 -3.22 -16.52 -24.18
C ASP A 573 -3.84 -16.42 -22.80
N LEU A 574 -3.28 -17.14 -21.82
CA LEU A 574 -3.71 -17.12 -20.43
C LEU A 574 -3.49 -15.75 -19.79
N LEU A 575 -2.36 -15.10 -20.08
CA LEU A 575 -2.08 -13.74 -19.62
C LEU A 575 -3.13 -12.74 -20.15
N PHE A 576 -3.47 -12.81 -21.44
CA PHE A 576 -4.47 -11.92 -22.03
C PHE A 576 -5.88 -12.18 -21.45
N LYS A 577 -6.26 -13.44 -21.25
CA LYS A 577 -7.51 -13.80 -20.56
C LYS A 577 -7.55 -13.28 -19.13
N TYR A 578 -6.44 -13.41 -18.39
CA TYR A 578 -6.32 -12.93 -17.03
C TYR A 578 -6.51 -11.42 -16.95
N VAL A 579 -5.85 -10.65 -17.83
CA VAL A 579 -6.01 -9.18 -17.91
C VAL A 579 -7.47 -8.78 -18.15
N LEU A 580 -8.16 -9.44 -19.08
CA LEU A 580 -9.58 -9.17 -19.34
C LEU A 580 -10.47 -9.56 -18.16
N CYS A 581 -10.19 -10.70 -17.52
CA CYS A 581 -10.93 -11.18 -16.35
C CYS A 581 -10.76 -10.24 -15.15
N TYR A 582 -9.55 -9.72 -14.94
CA TYR A 582 -9.22 -8.87 -13.80
C TYR A 582 -9.75 -7.45 -14.00
N LEU A 583 -9.47 -6.83 -15.17
CA LEU A 583 -9.84 -5.43 -15.44
C LEU A 583 -11.30 -5.25 -15.89
N ASN A 584 -11.95 -6.32 -16.36
CA ASN A 584 -13.35 -6.37 -16.77
C ASN A 584 -13.83 -5.11 -17.52
N PRO A 585 -13.24 -4.77 -18.68
CA PRO A 585 -13.49 -3.49 -19.33
C PRO A 585 -14.96 -3.35 -19.77
N SER A 586 -15.66 -2.35 -19.22
CA SER A 586 -17.05 -2.06 -19.54
C SER A 586 -17.20 -1.17 -20.77
N PHE A 587 -18.28 -1.37 -21.54
CA PHE A 587 -18.74 -0.39 -22.52
C PHE A 587 -19.86 0.47 -21.90
N GLU A 588 -19.63 1.77 -21.71
CA GLU A 588 -20.74 2.68 -21.45
C GLU A 588 -21.57 2.83 -22.73
N SER A 589 -22.70 2.11 -22.82
CA SER A 589 -23.59 2.21 -23.98
C SER A 589 -24.53 3.41 -23.83
N PHE A 590 -24.48 4.39 -24.74
CA PHE A 590 -25.65 5.22 -25.01
C PHE A 590 -26.55 4.46 -25.99
N ASN A 591 -27.84 4.29 -25.66
CA ASN A 591 -28.85 3.55 -26.44
C ASN A 591 -28.73 2.02 -26.52
N LYS A 592 -28.13 1.34 -25.53
CA LYS A 592 -28.15 -0.15 -25.38
C LYS A 592 -27.52 -0.97 -26.52
N ILE A 593 -26.63 -0.42 -27.35
CA ILE A 593 -25.97 -1.18 -28.42
C ILE A 593 -24.44 -1.13 -28.25
N PRO A 594 -23.80 -2.21 -27.75
CA PRO A 594 -22.34 -2.31 -27.74
C PRO A 594 -21.82 -2.58 -29.17
N PRO A 595 -20.96 -1.73 -29.73
CA PRO A 595 -20.52 -1.80 -31.14
C PRO A 595 -19.68 -3.05 -31.44
N LEU A 596 -18.89 -3.53 -30.48
CA LEU A 596 -18.10 -4.75 -30.63
C LEU A 596 -19.00 -6.00 -30.62
N GLY A 597 -20.05 -6.01 -29.80
CA GLY A 597 -20.99 -7.13 -29.65
C GLY A 597 -21.75 -7.43 -30.96
N HIS A 598 -22.44 -6.43 -31.52
CA HIS A 598 -23.19 -6.60 -32.78
C HIS A 598 -22.28 -7.02 -33.96
N HIS A 599 -21.01 -6.59 -33.96
CA HIS A 599 -20.08 -7.01 -35.01
C HIS A 599 -19.62 -8.46 -34.83
N MET A 600 -19.38 -8.91 -33.60
CA MET A 600 -19.12 -10.33 -33.32
C MET A 600 -20.29 -11.21 -33.70
N ASP A 601 -21.51 -10.81 -33.35
CA ASP A 601 -22.72 -11.54 -33.71
C ASP A 601 -22.85 -11.68 -35.23
N LYS A 602 -22.48 -10.63 -35.98
CA LYS A 602 -22.42 -10.65 -37.44
C LYS A 602 -21.33 -11.58 -38.00
N LEU A 603 -20.11 -11.53 -37.45
CA LEU A 603 -19.00 -12.40 -37.87
C LEU A 603 -19.28 -13.88 -37.56
N ILE A 604 -19.98 -14.16 -36.46
CA ILE A 604 -20.46 -15.48 -36.09
C ILE A 604 -21.55 -15.95 -37.08
N ALA A 605 -22.50 -15.06 -37.42
CA ALA A 605 -23.57 -15.36 -38.38
C ALA A 605 -23.09 -15.57 -39.83
N GLU A 606 -21.97 -14.96 -40.21
CA GLU A 606 -21.33 -15.15 -41.53
C GLU A 606 -20.40 -16.38 -41.60
N GLU A 607 -20.39 -17.25 -40.57
CA GLU A 607 -19.53 -18.45 -40.42
C GLU A 607 -18.00 -18.18 -40.48
N ASN A 608 -17.58 -16.91 -40.49
CA ASN A 608 -16.18 -16.49 -40.50
C ASN A 608 -15.44 -16.77 -39.18
N ILE A 609 -16.20 -17.12 -38.13
CA ILE A 609 -15.73 -17.51 -36.82
C ILE A 609 -16.43 -18.82 -36.46
N SER A 610 -15.68 -19.92 -36.29
CA SER A 610 -16.24 -21.19 -35.81
C SER A 610 -16.78 -20.99 -34.39
N ASN A 611 -18.09 -21.19 -34.22
CA ASN A 611 -18.90 -21.15 -32.99
C ASN A 611 -18.06 -20.97 -31.71
N ILE A 612 -17.59 -19.74 -31.46
CA ILE A 612 -16.90 -19.42 -30.22
C ILE A 612 -17.95 -19.59 -29.14
N ALA A 613 -17.71 -20.53 -28.22
CA ALA A 613 -18.64 -20.87 -27.15
C ALA A 613 -19.24 -19.59 -26.56
N ALA A 614 -20.57 -19.57 -26.38
CA ALA A 614 -21.37 -18.44 -25.89
C ALA A 614 -20.99 -17.92 -24.48
N THR A 615 -19.82 -18.33 -23.98
CA THR A 615 -19.27 -18.12 -22.65
C THR A 615 -17.93 -17.37 -22.65
N GLN A 616 -17.43 -16.83 -23.77
CA GLN A 616 -16.15 -16.10 -23.82
C GLN A 616 -16.30 -14.57 -23.96
N HIS A 617 -15.32 -13.81 -23.45
CA HIS A 617 -15.37 -12.33 -23.42
C HIS A 617 -15.28 -11.79 -24.85
N PRO A 618 -16.11 -10.83 -25.28
CA PRO A 618 -16.12 -10.35 -26.66
C PRO A 618 -14.74 -9.86 -27.17
N TRP A 619 -13.92 -9.32 -26.28
CA TRP A 619 -12.55 -8.87 -26.61
C TRP A 619 -11.57 -10.03 -26.83
N TYR A 620 -11.74 -11.13 -26.10
CA TYR A 620 -10.92 -12.33 -26.30
C TYR A 620 -11.20 -12.94 -27.67
N SER A 621 -12.49 -13.06 -28.02
CA SER A 621 -12.93 -13.50 -29.34
C SER A 621 -12.37 -12.62 -30.45
N ALA A 622 -12.39 -11.30 -30.27
CA ALA A 622 -11.80 -10.33 -31.21
C ALA A 622 -10.29 -10.52 -31.40
N TRP A 623 -9.58 -10.71 -30.30
CA TRP A 623 -8.12 -10.85 -30.28
C TRP A 623 -7.70 -12.13 -30.99
N ILE A 624 -8.32 -13.28 -30.66
CA ILE A 624 -8.07 -14.56 -31.33
C ILE A 624 -8.38 -14.50 -32.83
N TYR A 625 -9.50 -13.90 -33.20
CA TYR A 625 -9.87 -13.73 -34.60
C TYR A 625 -8.84 -12.88 -35.37
N ALA A 626 -8.38 -11.78 -34.79
CA ALA A 626 -7.38 -10.90 -35.39
C ALA A 626 -5.99 -11.54 -35.49
N LEU A 627 -5.62 -12.40 -34.53
CA LEU A 627 -4.38 -13.20 -34.59
C LEU A 627 -4.40 -14.22 -35.73
N LYS A 628 -5.54 -14.91 -35.91
CA LYS A 628 -5.70 -15.93 -36.97
C LYS A 628 -5.70 -15.33 -38.38
N ASN A 629 -6.27 -14.14 -38.57
CA ASN A 629 -6.52 -13.55 -39.88
C ASN A 629 -5.48 -12.52 -40.36
N LYS A 630 -4.30 -12.43 -39.71
CA LYS A 630 -3.18 -11.53 -40.06
C LYS A 630 -3.65 -10.13 -40.53
N GLN A 631 -4.19 -9.34 -39.60
CA GLN A 631 -4.57 -7.91 -39.74
C GLN A 631 -5.58 -7.60 -40.86
N LEU A 632 -6.84 -7.37 -40.48
CA LEU A 632 -7.85 -6.84 -41.39
C LEU A 632 -7.55 -5.39 -41.80
N LYS A 633 -7.41 -5.14 -43.11
CA LYS A 633 -7.52 -3.80 -43.69
C LYS A 633 -8.97 -3.59 -44.14
N ALA A 634 -9.65 -2.65 -43.45
CA ALA A 634 -10.89 -1.96 -43.82
C ALA A 634 -11.94 -2.76 -44.61
N PHE A 635 -12.99 -3.22 -43.93
CA PHE A 635 -14.23 -3.59 -44.62
C PHE A 635 -14.97 -2.32 -45.09
N HIS A 636 -15.27 -2.26 -46.38
CA HIS A 636 -16.27 -1.35 -46.93
C HIS A 636 -17.60 -2.11 -47.03
N ARG A 637 -18.67 -1.58 -46.45
CA ARG A 637 -20.03 -1.94 -46.89
C ARG A 637 -20.12 -1.60 -48.38
N LYS A 638 -20.41 -2.59 -49.22
CA LYS A 638 -21.03 -2.34 -50.53
C LYS A 638 -22.49 -1.96 -50.30
#